data_AF-A0A9R1P373-F1
#
_entry.id   AF-A0A9R1P373-F1
#
_cell.length_a   1.000
_cell.length_b   1.000
_cell.length_c   1.000
_cell.angle_alpha   90.00
_cell.angle_beta   90.00
_cell.angle_gamma   90.00
#
_symmetry.space_group_name_H-M   'P 1'
#
loop_
_entity.id
_entity.type
_entity.pdbx_description
1 polymer ?
#
loop_
_entity_poly.entity_id
_entity_poly.type
_entity_poly.pdbx_seq_one_letter_code
_entity_poly.pdbx_strand_id
1 'polypeptide(L)'
;MLEKCVLDGKYQQAMGMAVECRRLDKLEEAIVRCDNIHGALSYCINLSHQYVSHREYRCEVLRCLVKIYQTLPHPDFLSICQCLMFLGEPETVANILDTLISGSKDDALLAYQIAFDLVENENQAFLLNVRNRLDSQTPGQSNPDSGSALPVDQTVNAGTTSTEPAGDVQMGDDTTTANGNAHPVDPNEAVHADKLAKLKGILSGEKSIQLTLQFLYSHNRSDLLILKTIKQAVEMRNSVCHSATICSNAIMHAGTTVDTFLRENLEWLSRATNWAKFSATAGLGVIHRGHLQQGRALMAPYLPQSGAVGGGSPYSEGGALYALGLIHANHGEGIKQFLRESLRNTSAEVIQHGACLGLGLASLGTADEEVFEDIKNVLYTDSAVAGEAAGIGMGLLMVGTASEKAAEMLAYAHDTQHEKIIRGLALGIALTVYGREEEADTLIEQMTRDQDPILRYGGMYALALAYRGTANNKAIHQLLHFAVSDVSDDVRRTAVMGLGFVLYNEPEQTPRIVSLLSESYNPHVRYGAALAVGISCAGTGLSDAISLLEPLTSDVVDFVRQGALIAMAMVMIQTNESFDSRVGTFRRQLEKIILDKHEDTMSKMGAILASGILDAGGRNVTIKLLSRNKHDKLTAVIGLAVFTQFWYWYPLLYFISLAFSPTAIIGLNSNLEVPKFEFLSHAKPSLFEYPKPTTQQTTTSAVKLPTAILSTYAKAKSRAKKDAESKAANQEKTAEAESKANQEKSTAESKPSQEKSTAPMNMVDGAAEKKAPEPEPAFQILANPARVVPAQEKFIKFIEGSRYVPVRPAPCGFILLRDTQPSEAEELVLTDAPATVATGAGNSAAAAAAGQGSAAMAVDDEPQPPQPFEYSA
;
A
#
# COMPACT_ATOMS: atom_id res chain seq x y z
N MET A 1 -34.16 21.71 -27.28
CA MET A 1 -34.08 21.60 -25.82
C MET A 1 -32.74 22.05 -25.28
N LEU A 2 -31.62 21.55 -25.82
CA LEU A 2 -30.28 21.92 -25.34
C LEU A 2 -30.02 23.44 -25.37
N GLU A 3 -30.38 24.11 -26.46
CA GLU A 3 -30.32 25.59 -26.56
C GLU A 3 -31.22 26.30 -25.54
N LYS A 4 -32.38 25.72 -25.23
CA LYS A 4 -33.28 26.26 -24.20
C LYS A 4 -32.67 26.12 -22.81
N CYS A 5 -32.01 25.01 -22.50
CA CYS A 5 -31.30 24.82 -21.23
C CYS A 5 -30.13 25.80 -21.07
N VAL A 6 -29.39 26.08 -22.16
CA VAL A 6 -28.32 27.08 -22.18
C VAL A 6 -28.89 28.49 -21.97
N LEU A 7 -30.02 28.82 -22.61
CA LEU A 7 -30.71 30.12 -22.42
C LEU A 7 -31.32 30.27 -21.01
N ASP A 8 -31.80 29.18 -20.42
CA ASP A 8 -32.38 29.14 -19.07
C ASP A 8 -31.30 29.12 -17.96
N GLY A 9 -30.01 29.19 -18.31
CA GLY A 9 -28.88 29.16 -17.36
C GLY A 9 -28.63 27.81 -16.69
N LYS A 10 -29.27 26.73 -17.16
CA LYS A 10 -29.12 25.36 -16.62
C LYS A 10 -27.97 24.61 -17.31
N TYR A 11 -26.76 25.11 -17.13
CA TYR A 11 -25.57 24.59 -17.81
C TYR A 11 -25.25 23.12 -17.47
N GLN A 12 -25.43 22.67 -16.23
CA GLN A 12 -25.19 21.26 -15.85
C GLN A 12 -26.04 20.28 -16.64
N GLN A 13 -27.33 20.60 -16.83
CA GLN A 13 -28.24 19.78 -17.61
C GLN A 13 -27.90 19.82 -19.10
N ALA A 14 -27.50 20.99 -19.62
CA ALA A 14 -27.04 21.13 -21.00
C ALA A 14 -25.78 20.28 -21.28
N MET A 15 -24.82 20.26 -20.34
CA MET A 15 -23.60 19.44 -20.43
C MET A 15 -23.93 17.94 -20.40
N GLY A 16 -24.80 17.51 -19.49
CA GLY A 16 -25.29 16.12 -19.45
C GLY A 16 -25.92 15.68 -20.78
N MET A 17 -26.85 16.47 -21.31
CA MET A 17 -27.49 16.20 -22.59
C MET A 17 -26.51 16.22 -23.77
N ALA A 18 -25.50 17.09 -23.76
CA ALA A 18 -24.48 17.16 -24.81
C ALA A 18 -23.62 15.89 -24.85
N VAL A 19 -23.25 15.37 -23.68
CA VAL A 19 -22.50 14.12 -23.53
C VAL A 19 -23.35 12.92 -23.95
N GLU A 20 -24.62 12.86 -23.54
CA GLU A 20 -25.55 11.80 -23.99
C GLU A 20 -25.75 11.79 -25.52
N CYS A 21 -25.87 12.98 -26.12
CA CYS A 21 -26.03 13.14 -27.57
C CYS A 21 -24.73 13.00 -28.36
N ARG A 22 -23.58 12.78 -27.70
CA ARG A 22 -22.24 12.72 -28.29
C ARG A 22 -21.87 13.94 -29.15
N ARG A 23 -22.31 15.14 -28.74
CA ARG A 23 -22.06 16.41 -29.47
C ARG A 23 -21.05 17.29 -28.74
N LEU A 24 -19.78 17.21 -29.14
CA LEU A 24 -18.68 17.96 -28.53
C LEU A 24 -18.79 19.48 -28.73
N ASP A 25 -19.23 19.96 -29.89
CA ASP A 25 -19.38 21.41 -30.15
C ASP A 25 -20.36 22.08 -29.18
N LYS A 26 -21.44 21.37 -28.84
CA LYS A 26 -22.46 21.86 -27.90
C LYS A 26 -22.02 21.77 -26.45
N LEU A 27 -21.12 20.83 -26.13
CA LEU A 27 -20.47 20.77 -24.83
C LEU A 27 -19.53 21.97 -24.63
N GLU A 28 -18.72 22.28 -25.64
CA GLU A 28 -17.83 23.46 -25.63
C GLU A 28 -18.63 24.77 -25.50
N GLU A 29 -19.71 24.93 -26.28
CA GLU A 29 -20.60 26.09 -26.21
C GLU A 29 -21.23 26.25 -24.81
N ALA A 30 -21.61 25.15 -24.16
CA ALA A 30 -22.20 25.17 -22.82
C ALA A 30 -21.18 25.52 -21.73
N ILE A 31 -19.92 25.12 -21.88
CA ILE A 31 -18.84 25.41 -20.91
C ILE A 31 -18.41 26.88 -21.02
N VAL A 32 -18.18 27.39 -22.23
CA VAL A 32 -17.70 28.77 -22.45
C VAL A 32 -18.73 29.81 -22.02
N ARG A 33 -20.03 29.50 -22.13
CA ARG A 33 -21.12 30.38 -21.69
C ARG A 33 -21.41 30.32 -20.18
N CYS A 34 -20.79 29.41 -19.44
CA CYS A 34 -21.03 29.26 -18.02
C CYS A 34 -20.27 30.32 -17.20
N ASP A 35 -20.94 30.95 -16.23
CA ASP A 35 -20.32 31.95 -15.35
C ASP A 35 -19.25 31.36 -14.42
N ASN A 36 -19.31 30.05 -14.14
CA ASN A 36 -18.32 29.32 -13.33
C ASN A 36 -17.65 28.20 -14.15
N ILE A 37 -16.66 28.60 -14.95
CA ILE A 37 -15.94 27.70 -15.86
C ILE A 37 -15.22 26.57 -15.10
N HIS A 38 -14.54 26.87 -13.98
CA HIS A 38 -13.82 25.84 -13.20
C HIS A 38 -14.76 24.76 -12.63
N GLY A 39 -15.93 25.18 -12.11
CA GLY A 39 -16.95 24.24 -11.63
C GLY A 39 -17.56 23.41 -12.75
N ALA A 40 -17.81 24.02 -13.91
CA ALA A 40 -18.34 23.33 -15.09
C ALA A 40 -17.36 22.28 -15.64
N LEU A 41 -16.06 22.60 -15.69
CA LEU A 41 -15.02 21.68 -16.15
C LEU A 41 -14.83 20.51 -15.17
N SER A 42 -14.79 20.77 -13.85
CA SER A 42 -14.74 19.70 -12.84
C SER A 42 -15.97 18.79 -12.90
N TYR A 43 -17.16 19.37 -13.13
CA TYR A 43 -18.38 18.60 -13.35
C TYR A 43 -18.29 17.74 -14.61
N CYS A 44 -17.80 18.27 -15.73
CA CYS A 44 -17.62 17.51 -16.97
C CYS A 44 -16.62 16.37 -16.82
N ILE A 45 -15.51 16.58 -16.09
CA ILE A 45 -14.54 15.53 -15.79
C ILE A 45 -15.22 14.40 -15.00
N ASN A 46 -15.92 14.73 -13.91
CA ASN A 46 -16.66 13.73 -13.11
C ASN A 46 -17.73 13.00 -13.95
N LEU A 47 -18.48 13.74 -14.77
CA LEU A 47 -19.48 13.17 -15.67
C LEU A 47 -18.85 12.20 -16.68
N SER A 48 -17.68 12.56 -17.24
CA SER A 48 -16.94 11.73 -18.19
C SER A 48 -16.40 10.45 -17.54
N HIS A 49 -16.02 10.48 -16.26
CA HIS A 49 -15.54 9.29 -15.56
C HIS A 49 -16.66 8.39 -15.07
N GLN A 50 -17.82 8.93 -14.67
CA GLN A 50 -18.91 8.15 -14.09
C GLN A 50 -19.88 7.58 -15.15
N TYR A 51 -20.17 8.32 -16.20
CA TYR A 51 -21.28 7.98 -17.11
C TYR A 51 -20.84 7.60 -18.52
N VAL A 52 -19.62 7.95 -18.95
CA VAL A 52 -19.13 7.58 -20.28
C VAL A 52 -18.50 6.19 -20.22
N SER A 53 -19.22 5.20 -20.74
CA SER A 53 -18.77 3.81 -20.81
C SER A 53 -17.72 3.54 -21.90
N HIS A 54 -17.76 4.28 -23.01
CA HIS A 54 -16.83 4.08 -24.12
C HIS A 54 -15.53 4.87 -23.93
N ARG A 55 -14.40 4.16 -23.92
CA ARG A 55 -13.07 4.75 -23.77
C ARG A 55 -12.75 5.79 -24.83
N GLU A 56 -13.01 5.50 -26.11
CA GLU A 56 -12.69 6.41 -27.23
C GLU A 56 -13.41 7.74 -27.07
N TYR A 57 -14.72 7.70 -26.79
CA TYR A 57 -15.51 8.90 -26.59
C TYR A 57 -15.08 9.66 -25.32
N ARG A 58 -14.71 8.97 -24.24
CA ARG A 58 -14.12 9.60 -23.05
C ARG A 58 -12.82 10.34 -23.38
N CYS A 59 -11.95 9.76 -24.20
CA CYS A 59 -10.73 10.42 -24.67
C CYS A 59 -11.05 11.65 -25.55
N GLU A 60 -12.05 11.58 -26.43
CA GLU A 60 -12.46 12.74 -27.22
C GLU A 60 -12.98 13.90 -26.35
N VAL A 61 -13.80 13.59 -25.35
CA VAL A 61 -14.30 14.58 -24.37
C VAL A 61 -13.13 15.21 -23.61
N LEU A 62 -12.18 14.41 -23.11
CA LEU A 62 -11.00 14.92 -22.41
C LEU A 62 -10.13 15.81 -23.30
N ARG A 63 -9.92 15.47 -24.58
CA ARG A 63 -9.21 16.33 -25.53
C ARG A 63 -9.90 17.66 -25.74
N CYS A 64 -11.24 17.66 -25.81
CA CYS A 64 -12.03 18.89 -25.90
C CYS A 64 -11.83 19.75 -24.64
N LEU A 65 -11.88 19.16 -23.45
CA LEU A 65 -11.66 19.86 -22.19
C LEU A 65 -10.26 20.47 -22.12
N VAL A 66 -9.21 19.74 -22.51
CA VAL A 66 -7.83 20.26 -22.52
C VAL A 66 -7.69 21.50 -23.40
N LYS A 67 -8.31 21.52 -24.59
CA LYS A 67 -8.31 22.69 -25.47
C LYS A 67 -8.95 23.90 -24.79
N ILE A 68 -10.11 23.71 -24.14
CA ILE A 68 -10.80 24.78 -23.41
C ILE A 68 -9.92 25.30 -22.28
N TYR A 69 -9.28 24.40 -21.52
CA TYR A 69 -8.38 24.79 -20.44
C TYR A 69 -7.19 25.65 -20.92
N GLN A 70 -6.61 25.35 -22.09
CA GLN A 70 -5.50 26.12 -22.67
C GLN A 70 -5.91 27.52 -23.13
N THR A 71 -7.18 27.76 -23.43
CA THR A 71 -7.68 29.08 -23.82
C THR A 71 -7.94 30.03 -22.65
N LEU A 72 -7.87 29.54 -21.41
CA LEU A 72 -8.15 30.33 -20.21
C LEU A 72 -6.95 31.20 -19.79
N PRO A 73 -7.19 32.40 -19.25
CA PRO A 73 -6.12 33.31 -18.80
C PRO A 73 -5.37 32.83 -17.55
N HIS A 74 -5.98 32.00 -16.71
CA HIS A 74 -5.35 31.29 -15.60
C HIS A 74 -5.67 29.79 -15.70
N PRO A 75 -4.86 29.01 -16.45
CA PRO A 75 -5.10 27.59 -16.61
C PRO A 75 -4.85 26.84 -15.29
N ASP A 76 -5.78 25.94 -14.91
CA ASP A 76 -5.51 24.96 -13.86
C ASP A 76 -4.63 23.84 -14.44
N PHE A 77 -3.32 24.06 -14.39
CA PHE A 77 -2.32 23.14 -14.92
C PHE A 77 -2.42 21.73 -14.33
N LEU A 78 -2.95 21.57 -13.10
CA LEU A 78 -3.13 20.24 -12.52
C LEU A 78 -4.20 19.44 -13.26
N SER A 79 -5.39 20.04 -13.46
CA SER A 79 -6.48 19.36 -14.18
C SER A 79 -6.12 19.07 -15.63
N ILE A 80 -5.33 19.96 -16.27
CA ILE A 80 -4.78 19.72 -17.60
C ILE A 80 -3.85 18.51 -17.58
N CYS A 81 -2.88 18.46 -16.67
CA CYS A 81 -1.94 17.33 -16.57
C CYS A 81 -2.65 16.01 -16.25
N GLN A 82 -3.70 16.02 -15.43
CA GLN A 82 -4.54 14.84 -15.15
C GLN A 82 -5.26 14.35 -16.42
N CYS A 83 -5.88 15.26 -17.18
CA CYS A 83 -6.54 14.93 -18.43
C CYS A 83 -5.54 14.39 -19.47
N LEU A 84 -4.38 15.05 -19.61
CA LEU A 84 -3.31 14.62 -20.52
C LEU A 84 -2.73 13.25 -20.15
N MET A 85 -2.67 12.94 -18.85
CA MET A 85 -2.23 11.63 -18.38
C MET A 85 -3.24 10.53 -18.77
N PHE A 86 -4.56 10.79 -18.69
CA PHE A 86 -5.57 9.86 -19.20
C PHE A 86 -5.51 9.68 -20.73
N LEU A 87 -5.13 10.73 -21.45
CA LEU A 87 -4.94 10.69 -22.90
C LEU A 87 -3.63 10.01 -23.32
N GLY A 88 -2.68 9.85 -22.39
CA GLY A 88 -1.36 9.29 -22.68
C GLY A 88 -0.49 10.21 -23.53
N GLU A 89 -0.61 11.52 -23.38
CA GLU A 89 0.14 12.54 -24.15
C GLU A 89 1.26 13.19 -23.31
N PRO A 90 2.45 12.56 -23.18
CA PRO A 90 3.54 13.05 -22.32
C PRO A 90 4.24 14.30 -22.88
N GLU A 91 4.17 14.51 -24.20
CA GLU A 91 4.72 15.68 -24.92
C GLU A 91 4.19 17.00 -24.35
N THR A 92 2.87 17.13 -24.28
CA THR A 92 2.21 18.36 -23.83
C THR A 92 2.48 18.64 -22.36
N VAL A 93 2.57 17.59 -21.52
CA VAL A 93 2.90 17.73 -20.09
C VAL A 93 4.34 18.20 -19.89
N ALA A 94 5.31 17.66 -20.64
CA ALA A 94 6.70 18.11 -20.57
C ALA A 94 6.84 19.60 -20.92
N ASN A 95 6.18 20.06 -21.99
CA ASN A 95 6.19 21.46 -22.39
C ASN A 95 5.56 22.39 -21.33
N ILE A 96 4.47 21.96 -20.70
CA ILE A 96 3.82 22.71 -19.62
C ILE A 96 4.74 22.82 -18.41
N LEU A 97 5.37 21.71 -18.00
CA LEU A 97 6.29 21.70 -16.86
C LEU A 97 7.51 22.60 -17.13
N ASP A 98 8.08 22.55 -18.33
CA ASP A 98 9.21 23.39 -18.71
C ASP A 98 8.85 24.89 -18.66
N THR A 99 7.70 25.26 -19.23
CA THR A 99 7.17 26.63 -19.18
C THR A 99 7.00 27.13 -17.73
N LEU A 100 6.54 26.26 -16.82
CA LEU A 100 6.35 26.60 -15.41
C LEU A 100 7.68 26.74 -14.65
N ILE A 101 8.71 25.96 -14.99
CA ILE A 101 10.03 26.06 -14.36
C ILE A 101 10.76 27.33 -14.80
N SER A 102 10.60 27.74 -16.06
CA SER A 102 11.14 29.00 -16.60
C SER A 102 10.41 30.25 -16.06
N GLY A 103 9.27 30.07 -15.39
CA GLY A 103 8.49 31.13 -14.76
C GLY A 103 9.02 31.59 -13.40
N SER A 104 8.12 32.13 -12.58
CA SER A 104 8.42 32.67 -11.25
C SER A 104 8.72 31.56 -10.23
N LYS A 105 9.18 31.93 -9.02
CA LYS A 105 9.38 30.96 -7.92
C LYS A 105 8.07 30.24 -7.53
N ASP A 106 6.94 30.94 -7.63
CA ASP A 106 5.63 30.36 -7.34
C ASP A 106 5.18 29.37 -8.42
N ASP A 107 5.51 29.64 -9.69
CA ASP A 107 5.22 28.72 -10.80
C ASP A 107 6.07 27.45 -10.73
N ALA A 108 7.33 27.57 -10.28
CA ALA A 108 8.20 26.43 -10.03
C ALA A 108 7.68 25.54 -8.87
N LEU A 109 7.15 26.15 -7.79
CA LEU A 109 6.46 25.40 -6.74
C LEU A 109 5.21 24.71 -7.27
N LEU A 110 4.43 25.37 -8.12
CA LEU A 110 3.28 24.72 -8.76
C LEU A 110 3.72 23.52 -9.63
N ALA A 111 4.82 23.64 -10.38
CA ALA A 111 5.39 22.56 -11.18
C ALA A 111 5.80 21.36 -10.32
N TYR A 112 6.44 21.59 -9.18
CA TYR A 112 6.78 20.53 -8.23
C TYR A 112 5.54 19.86 -7.64
N GLN A 113 4.49 20.61 -7.31
CA GLN A 113 3.23 20.03 -6.80
C GLN A 113 2.58 19.15 -7.88
N ILE A 114 2.56 19.61 -9.13
CA ILE A 114 2.06 18.82 -10.26
C ILE A 114 2.89 17.55 -10.43
N ALA A 115 4.23 17.62 -10.29
CA ALA A 115 5.08 16.44 -10.36
C ALA A 115 4.79 15.43 -9.24
N PHE A 116 4.62 15.87 -7.99
CA PHE A 116 4.21 14.99 -6.89
C PHE A 116 2.85 14.32 -7.14
N ASP A 117 1.87 15.08 -7.63
CA ASP A 117 0.55 14.58 -7.97
C ASP A 117 0.58 13.59 -9.15
N LEU A 118 1.47 13.80 -10.14
CA LEU A 118 1.68 12.86 -11.25
C LEU A 118 2.32 11.56 -10.78
N VAL A 119 3.30 11.65 -9.88
CA VAL A 119 3.97 10.48 -9.28
C VAL A 119 3.01 9.67 -8.41
N GLU A 120 2.08 10.31 -7.70
CA GLU A 120 1.06 9.60 -6.90
C GLU A 120 0.15 8.67 -7.75
N ASN A 121 0.02 8.95 -9.06
CA ASN A 121 -0.79 8.15 -9.96
C ASN A 121 -0.03 6.95 -10.59
N GLU A 122 1.28 6.82 -10.32
CA GLU A 122 2.10 5.62 -10.59
C GLU A 122 2.12 5.10 -12.05
N ASN A 123 1.91 5.96 -13.05
CA ASN A 123 2.07 5.56 -14.46
C ASN A 123 3.55 5.67 -14.89
N GLN A 124 4.32 4.62 -14.63
CA GLN A 124 5.77 4.65 -14.82
C GLN A 124 6.21 4.88 -16.27
N ALA A 125 5.58 4.23 -17.25
CA ALA A 125 5.90 4.45 -18.66
C ALA A 125 5.71 5.92 -19.06
N PHE A 126 4.62 6.53 -18.59
CA PHE A 126 4.34 7.94 -18.85
C PHE A 126 5.38 8.84 -18.18
N LEU A 127 5.69 8.62 -16.90
CA LEU A 127 6.66 9.43 -16.13
C LEU A 127 8.07 9.34 -16.72
N LEU A 128 8.52 8.15 -17.12
CA LEU A 128 9.81 7.96 -17.79
C LEU A 128 9.87 8.69 -19.13
N ASN A 129 8.81 8.64 -19.92
CA ASN A 129 8.72 9.36 -21.19
C ASN A 129 8.72 10.88 -21.01
N VAL A 130 8.03 11.40 -19.98
CA VAL A 130 8.08 12.82 -19.62
C VAL A 130 9.51 13.21 -19.23
N ARG A 131 10.17 12.43 -18.37
CA ARG A 131 11.54 12.69 -17.91
C ARG A 131 12.55 12.70 -19.07
N ASN A 132 12.53 11.67 -19.92
CA ASN A 132 13.45 11.56 -21.06
C ASN A 132 13.27 12.70 -22.07
N ARG A 133 12.05 13.26 -22.17
CA ARG A 133 11.78 14.41 -23.05
C ARG A 133 12.23 15.74 -22.47
N LEU A 134 12.16 15.89 -21.15
CA LEU A 134 12.77 17.03 -20.44
C LEU A 134 14.30 17.07 -20.64
N ASP A 135 14.96 15.92 -20.88
CA ASP A 135 16.38 15.89 -21.26
C ASP A 135 16.62 16.42 -22.68
N SER A 136 15.76 16.05 -23.63
CA SER A 136 15.91 16.42 -25.05
C SER A 136 15.65 17.90 -25.34
N GLN A 137 15.01 18.63 -24.44
CA GLN A 137 14.73 20.07 -24.59
C GLN A 137 15.80 20.98 -23.96
N THR A 138 16.87 20.42 -23.41
CA THR A 138 18.02 21.21 -22.95
C THR A 138 18.60 22.00 -24.14
N PRO A 139 18.64 23.36 -24.12
CA PRO A 139 19.19 24.16 -25.21
C PRO A 139 20.72 24.06 -25.21
N GLY A 140 21.24 22.95 -25.77
CA GLY A 140 22.68 22.68 -25.85
C GLY A 140 23.11 21.85 -27.05
N GLN A 141 22.19 21.43 -27.92
CA GLN A 141 22.52 20.79 -29.19
C GLN A 141 21.64 21.35 -30.30
N SER A 142 22.00 22.53 -30.80
CA SER A 142 21.62 22.94 -32.15
C SER A 142 22.32 22.01 -33.15
N ASN A 143 21.55 21.08 -33.72
CA ASN A 143 21.90 20.46 -35.00
C ASN A 143 22.17 21.56 -36.03
N PRO A 144 23.27 21.53 -36.80
CA PRO A 144 23.40 22.36 -37.96
C PRO A 144 22.58 21.77 -39.11
N ASP A 145 21.63 22.59 -39.54
CA ASP A 145 21.07 22.76 -40.89
C ASP A 145 20.33 21.61 -41.60
N SER A 146 19.04 21.87 -41.79
CA SER A 146 18.30 21.44 -42.97
C SER A 146 18.69 22.31 -44.17
N GLY A 147 19.37 21.72 -45.16
CA GLY A 147 19.63 22.31 -46.48
C GLY A 147 19.51 21.24 -47.57
N SER A 148 18.47 21.35 -48.38
CA SER A 148 18.13 20.49 -49.52
C SER A 148 19.24 20.37 -50.58
N ALA A 149 19.60 19.14 -51.00
CA ALA A 149 19.88 18.78 -52.40
C ALA A 149 20.08 17.24 -52.58
N LEU A 150 19.57 16.73 -53.69
CA LEU A 150 19.59 15.34 -54.19
C LEU A 150 21.00 14.80 -54.54
N PRO A 151 21.16 13.48 -54.82
CA PRO A 151 22.41 12.72 -54.70
C PRO A 151 23.26 12.74 -55.99
N VAL A 152 24.55 12.37 -55.92
CA VAL A 152 25.32 11.60 -56.93
C VAL A 152 26.82 11.43 -56.54
N ASP A 153 27.31 10.21 -56.78
CA ASP A 153 28.67 9.67 -57.04
C ASP A 153 29.83 9.57 -56.00
N GLN A 154 30.02 8.32 -55.55
CA GLN A 154 31.13 7.39 -55.85
C GLN A 154 32.62 7.82 -55.77
N THR A 155 33.35 7.03 -54.94
CA THR A 155 34.77 6.59 -55.06
C THR A 155 35.85 7.66 -54.79
N VAL A 156 36.94 7.44 -54.02
CA VAL A 156 37.95 6.36 -54.07
C VAL A 156 38.67 6.28 -52.70
N ASN A 157 39.10 5.07 -52.36
CA ASN A 157 39.83 4.65 -51.16
C ASN A 157 41.37 4.69 -51.35
N ALA A 158 42.12 4.53 -50.26
CA ALA A 158 43.58 4.30 -50.11
C ALA A 158 44.44 5.56 -49.80
N GLY A 159 45.40 5.54 -48.87
CA GLY A 159 46.07 4.40 -48.28
C GLY A 159 46.82 4.68 -46.97
N THR A 160 47.05 3.56 -46.30
CA THR A 160 47.86 3.25 -45.13
C THR A 160 49.33 3.68 -45.23
N THR A 161 49.93 4.04 -44.08
CA THR A 161 51.18 3.42 -43.61
C THR A 161 51.38 3.65 -42.11
N SER A 162 51.56 2.54 -41.41
CA SER A 162 51.90 2.35 -40.00
C SER A 162 53.39 2.51 -39.74
N THR A 163 53.76 3.08 -38.59
CA THR A 163 55.01 2.76 -37.86
C THR A 163 54.87 3.15 -36.38
N GLU A 164 54.69 2.15 -35.53
CA GLU A 164 55.18 2.10 -34.14
C GLU A 164 56.61 1.48 -34.17
N PRO A 165 57.48 1.55 -33.12
CA PRO A 165 57.10 1.30 -31.72
C PRO A 165 57.93 1.96 -30.57
N ALA A 166 57.41 1.73 -29.36
CA ALA A 166 58.08 1.45 -28.07
C ALA A 166 58.77 2.56 -27.25
N GLY A 167 58.41 2.63 -25.96
CA GLY A 167 59.25 3.18 -24.89
C GLY A 167 58.49 3.58 -23.63
N ASP A 168 58.44 2.68 -22.64
CA ASP A 168 58.07 2.94 -21.23
C ASP A 168 58.86 4.11 -20.61
N VAL A 169 58.24 4.85 -19.67
CA VAL A 169 58.66 5.05 -18.25
C VAL A 169 57.96 6.29 -17.64
N GLN A 170 57.54 6.07 -16.40
CA GLN A 170 56.81 6.86 -15.41
C GLN A 170 57.28 8.29 -15.05
N MET A 171 56.26 9.08 -14.64
CA MET A 171 56.15 10.01 -13.49
C MET A 171 56.99 11.31 -13.44
N GLY A 172 56.26 12.41 -13.25
CA GLY A 172 56.76 13.72 -12.82
C GLY A 172 55.63 14.73 -12.70
N ASP A 173 55.04 14.81 -11.52
CA ASP A 173 54.08 15.84 -11.09
C ASP A 173 54.85 17.14 -10.80
N ASP A 174 54.41 18.27 -11.36
CA ASP A 174 54.54 19.59 -10.72
C ASP A 174 53.81 20.70 -11.50
N THR A 175 52.64 21.05 -10.97
CA THR A 175 52.18 22.41 -10.67
C THR A 175 52.78 23.60 -11.46
N THR A 176 51.96 24.27 -12.29
CA THR A 176 51.52 25.68 -12.09
C THR A 176 50.71 26.24 -13.29
N THR A 177 49.41 26.41 -13.02
CA THR A 177 48.53 27.56 -13.39
C THR A 177 48.35 28.03 -14.83
N ALA A 178 47.13 27.78 -15.31
CA ALA A 178 46.10 28.76 -15.73
C ALA A 178 46.43 29.79 -16.83
N ASN A 179 45.79 29.62 -18.00
CA ASN A 179 44.79 30.58 -18.49
C ASN A 179 44.08 30.09 -19.76
N GLY A 180 42.75 30.28 -19.81
CA GLY A 180 42.03 30.54 -21.06
C GLY A 180 40.77 29.73 -21.34
N ASN A 181 39.63 30.28 -20.92
CA ASN A 181 38.27 30.12 -21.47
C ASN A 181 37.40 28.97 -20.96
N ALA A 182 36.98 29.06 -19.70
CA ALA A 182 35.64 28.64 -19.31
C ALA A 182 34.66 29.75 -19.72
N HIS A 183 33.68 29.41 -20.57
CA HIS A 183 32.49 30.23 -20.74
C HIS A 183 31.78 30.36 -19.37
N PRO A 184 31.37 31.58 -18.95
CA PRO A 184 30.58 31.73 -17.73
C PRO A 184 29.19 31.16 -18.00
N VAL A 185 28.82 30.08 -17.30
CA VAL A 185 27.44 29.62 -17.26
C VAL A 185 26.62 30.73 -16.58
N ASP A 186 25.58 31.22 -17.25
CA ASP A 186 24.74 32.29 -16.72
C ASP A 186 24.10 31.85 -15.37
N PRO A 187 24.06 32.70 -14.33
CA PRO A 187 23.49 32.35 -13.02
C PRO A 187 22.03 31.88 -13.08
N ASN A 188 21.25 32.39 -14.05
CA ASN A 188 19.87 31.98 -14.27
C ASN A 188 19.75 30.58 -14.89
N GLU A 189 20.69 30.18 -15.74
CA GLU A 189 20.73 28.83 -16.31
C GLU A 189 21.12 27.79 -15.26
N ALA A 190 22.04 28.14 -14.35
CA ALA A 190 22.39 27.28 -13.22
C ALA A 190 21.21 27.07 -12.24
N VAL A 191 20.43 28.13 -11.96
CA VAL A 191 19.22 28.05 -11.12
C VAL A 191 18.11 27.25 -11.83
N HIS A 192 17.97 27.41 -13.13
CA HIS A 192 17.01 26.65 -13.93
C HIS A 192 17.41 25.16 -14.00
N ALA A 193 18.70 24.86 -14.19
CA ALA A 193 19.23 23.50 -14.16
C ALA A 193 19.06 22.82 -12.78
N ASP A 194 19.25 23.54 -11.68
CA ASP A 194 19.00 23.02 -10.32
C ASP A 194 17.51 22.73 -10.09
N LYS A 195 16.61 23.64 -10.51
CA LYS A 195 15.16 23.41 -10.45
C LYS A 195 14.74 22.19 -11.30
N LEU A 196 15.34 22.04 -12.47
CA LEU A 196 15.07 20.92 -13.38
C LEU A 196 15.61 19.60 -12.83
N ALA A 197 16.78 19.60 -12.17
CA ALA A 197 17.30 18.45 -11.45
C ALA A 197 16.39 18.05 -10.27
N LYS A 198 15.88 19.02 -9.51
CA LYS A 198 14.88 18.80 -8.45
C LYS A 198 13.59 18.22 -9.01
N LEU A 199 13.07 18.75 -10.12
CA LEU A 199 11.89 18.21 -10.79
C LEU A 199 12.13 16.76 -11.24
N LYS A 200 13.28 16.46 -11.84
CA LYS A 200 13.65 15.08 -12.23
C LYS A 200 13.72 14.15 -11.01
N GLY A 201 14.29 14.61 -9.90
CA GLY A 201 14.30 13.86 -8.64
C GLY A 201 12.90 13.55 -8.11
N ILE A 202 11.94 14.45 -8.28
CA ILE A 202 10.53 14.21 -7.92
C ILE A 202 9.89 13.24 -8.92
N LEU A 203 10.00 13.49 -10.23
CA LEU A 203 9.40 12.65 -11.29
C LEU A 203 9.96 11.23 -11.30
N SER A 204 11.20 11.03 -10.85
CA SER A 204 11.79 9.71 -10.64
C SER A 204 11.15 8.95 -9.47
N GLY A 205 10.41 9.62 -8.59
CA GLY A 205 9.80 9.03 -7.39
C GLY A 205 10.76 8.83 -6.21
N GLU A 206 12.07 8.95 -6.41
CA GLU A 206 13.08 8.71 -5.37
C GLU A 206 12.88 9.61 -4.14
N LYS A 207 12.60 10.91 -4.36
CA LYS A 207 12.35 11.85 -3.26
C LYS A 207 11.06 11.54 -2.50
N SER A 208 9.99 11.18 -3.20
CA SER A 208 8.72 10.78 -2.58
C SER A 208 8.89 9.54 -1.71
N ILE A 209 9.68 8.56 -2.18
CA ILE A 209 9.99 7.35 -1.43
C ILE A 209 10.83 7.65 -0.19
N GLN A 210 11.90 8.45 -0.33
CA GLN A 210 12.78 8.83 0.79
C GLN A 210 11.99 9.51 1.92
N LEU A 211 11.13 10.47 1.57
CA LEU A 211 10.30 11.20 2.54
C LEU A 211 9.26 10.29 3.20
N THR A 212 8.66 9.39 2.43
CA THR A 212 7.73 8.38 2.95
C THR A 212 8.42 7.43 3.93
N LEU A 213 9.60 6.94 3.56
CA LEU A 213 10.40 6.05 4.40
C LEU A 213 10.76 6.71 5.72
N GLN A 214 11.18 7.98 5.68
CA GLN A 214 11.49 8.77 6.86
C GLN A 214 10.26 8.95 7.78
N PHE A 215 9.09 9.20 7.20
CA PHE A 215 7.85 9.27 7.97
C PHE A 215 7.53 7.92 8.65
N LEU A 216 7.61 6.81 7.92
CA LEU A 216 7.31 5.48 8.45
C LEU A 216 8.30 5.05 9.54
N TYR A 217 9.58 5.38 9.38
CA TYR A 217 10.61 5.13 10.39
C TYR A 217 10.36 5.92 11.67
N SER A 218 10.16 7.23 11.56
CA SER A 218 9.96 8.14 12.71
C SER A 218 8.64 7.88 13.47
N HIS A 219 7.58 7.51 12.76
CA HIS A 219 6.23 7.34 13.34
C HIS A 219 5.84 5.88 13.59
N ASN A 220 6.80 4.96 13.73
CA ASN A 220 6.48 3.56 13.94
C ASN A 220 5.79 3.31 15.30
N ARG A 221 4.52 2.87 15.26
CA ARG A 221 3.72 2.47 16.44
C ARG A 221 3.33 0.98 16.41
N SER A 222 4.13 0.15 15.74
CA SER A 222 3.98 -1.31 15.73
C SER A 222 4.14 -1.89 17.15
N ASP A 223 3.24 -2.79 17.55
CA ASP A 223 3.29 -3.44 18.85
C ASP A 223 3.97 -4.81 18.76
N LEU A 224 5.22 -4.88 19.24
CA LEU A 224 6.00 -6.12 19.27
C LEU A 224 5.40 -7.19 20.18
N LEU A 225 4.53 -6.83 21.13
CA LEU A 225 3.90 -7.80 22.02
C LEU A 225 2.92 -8.71 21.26
N ILE A 226 2.20 -8.16 20.28
CA ILE A 226 1.27 -8.94 19.43
C ILE A 226 2.04 -10.05 18.70
N LEU A 227 3.19 -9.70 18.10
CA LEU A 227 4.07 -10.65 17.43
C LEU A 227 4.64 -11.70 18.40
N LYS A 228 5.00 -11.30 19.62
CA LYS A 228 5.47 -12.23 20.66
C LYS A 228 4.38 -13.22 21.07
N THR A 229 3.13 -12.77 21.24
CA THR A 229 1.98 -13.63 21.53
C THR A 229 1.71 -14.61 20.39
N ILE A 230 1.71 -14.13 19.13
CA ILE A 230 1.54 -14.97 17.94
C ILE A 230 2.63 -16.04 17.89
N LYS A 231 3.90 -15.64 18.06
CA LYS A 231 5.04 -16.58 18.05
C LYS A 231 4.88 -17.67 19.14
N GLN A 232 4.42 -17.31 20.34
CA GLN A 232 4.23 -18.27 21.43
C GLN A 232 3.07 -19.24 21.18
N ALA A 233 2.03 -18.80 20.47
CA ALA A 233 0.87 -19.61 20.14
C ALA A 233 1.13 -20.59 18.98
N VAL A 234 2.00 -20.21 18.04
CA VAL A 234 2.30 -21.02 16.85
C VAL A 234 3.19 -22.22 17.21
N GLU A 235 2.65 -23.40 16.97
CA GLU A 235 3.38 -24.65 17.13
C GLU A 235 4.53 -24.74 16.11
N MET A 236 5.73 -25.03 16.60
CA MET A 236 6.97 -25.02 15.82
C MET A 236 7.00 -26.05 14.66
N ARG A 237 6.14 -27.05 14.67
CA ARG A 237 6.03 -28.05 13.60
C ARG A 237 5.20 -27.57 12.41
N ASN A 238 4.44 -26.48 12.56
CA ASN A 238 3.55 -25.98 11.52
C ASN A 238 4.26 -24.94 10.65
N SER A 239 4.81 -25.39 9.52
CA SER A 239 5.53 -24.54 8.56
C SER A 239 4.65 -23.43 7.96
N VAL A 240 3.34 -23.68 7.81
CA VAL A 240 2.38 -22.70 7.27
C VAL A 240 2.19 -21.54 8.24
N CYS A 241 1.92 -21.85 9.52
CA CYS A 241 1.78 -20.81 10.55
C CYS A 241 3.10 -20.07 10.81
N HIS A 242 4.25 -20.74 10.69
CA HIS A 242 5.56 -20.10 10.77
C HIS A 242 5.75 -19.06 9.65
N SER A 243 5.47 -19.46 8.40
CA SER A 243 5.55 -18.56 7.24
C SER A 243 4.54 -17.40 7.35
N ALA A 244 3.33 -17.67 7.85
CA ALA A 244 2.32 -16.64 8.10
C ALA A 244 2.77 -15.64 9.17
N THR A 245 3.45 -16.09 10.23
CA THR A 245 3.98 -15.22 11.29
C THR A 245 5.08 -14.30 10.76
N ILE A 246 5.98 -14.83 9.93
CA ILE A 246 7.02 -14.04 9.26
C ILE A 246 6.39 -13.02 8.31
N CYS A 247 5.40 -13.43 7.53
CA CYS A 247 4.68 -12.52 6.63
C CYS A 247 3.93 -11.43 7.40
N SER A 248 3.28 -11.78 8.50
CA SER A 248 2.60 -10.83 9.40
C SER A 248 3.59 -9.80 9.97
N ASN A 249 4.77 -10.24 10.44
CA ASN A 249 5.85 -9.34 10.86
C ASN A 249 6.29 -8.41 9.72
N ALA A 250 6.50 -8.95 8.51
CA ALA A 250 6.91 -8.17 7.36
C ALA A 250 5.86 -7.10 6.97
N ILE A 251 4.58 -7.44 7.05
CA ILE A 251 3.47 -6.51 6.79
C ILE A 251 3.36 -5.44 7.88
N MET A 252 3.47 -5.82 9.15
CA MET A 252 3.42 -4.88 10.29
C MET A 252 4.55 -3.85 10.24
N HIS A 253 5.72 -4.24 9.76
CA HIS A 253 6.91 -3.40 9.64
C HIS A 253 7.19 -2.94 8.19
N ALA A 254 6.19 -3.00 7.32
CA ALA A 254 6.36 -2.63 5.92
C ALA A 254 6.84 -1.17 5.78
N GLY A 255 8.04 -0.99 5.21
CA GLY A 255 8.66 0.32 5.01
C GLY A 255 9.10 1.04 6.30
N THR A 256 9.17 0.36 7.46
CA THR A 256 9.67 0.99 8.70
C THR A 256 11.13 0.67 8.99
N THR A 257 11.79 -0.19 8.19
CA THR A 257 13.20 -0.64 8.35
C THR A 257 13.57 -1.23 9.71
N VAL A 258 12.57 -1.54 10.56
CA VAL A 258 12.77 -2.13 11.88
C VAL A 258 12.72 -3.65 11.74
N ASP A 259 13.87 -4.29 11.90
CA ASP A 259 14.05 -5.75 11.83
C ASP A 259 14.34 -6.38 13.21
N THR A 260 14.08 -5.64 14.30
CA THR A 260 14.34 -6.06 15.69
C THR A 260 13.73 -7.42 16.03
N PHE A 261 12.51 -7.69 15.56
CA PHE A 261 11.86 -8.98 15.76
C PHE A 261 12.64 -10.14 15.12
N LEU A 262 13.23 -9.96 13.94
CA LEU A 262 14.00 -11.00 13.27
C LEU A 262 15.35 -11.23 13.99
N ARG A 263 16.01 -10.15 14.42
CA ARG A 263 17.28 -10.19 15.15
C ARG A 263 17.15 -10.83 16.54
N GLU A 264 16.07 -10.57 17.26
CA GLU A 264 15.81 -11.21 18.57
C GLU A 264 15.54 -12.72 18.44
N ASN A 265 15.15 -13.20 17.25
CA ASN A 265 14.59 -14.54 17.05
C ASN A 265 15.33 -15.35 15.99
N LEU A 266 16.63 -15.13 15.81
CA LEU A 266 17.47 -15.79 14.80
C LEU A 266 17.41 -17.32 14.88
N GLU A 267 17.49 -17.91 16.08
CA GLU A 267 17.39 -19.36 16.28
C GLU A 267 16.04 -19.96 15.86
N TRP A 268 14.96 -19.15 15.92
CA TRP A 268 13.64 -19.57 15.50
C TRP A 268 13.50 -19.49 13.97
N LEU A 269 14.15 -18.50 13.35
CA LEU A 269 14.17 -18.30 11.91
C LEU A 269 15.09 -19.31 11.18
N SER A 270 16.24 -19.66 11.78
CA SER A 270 17.20 -20.61 11.19
C SER A 270 16.64 -22.04 11.06
N ARG A 271 15.56 -22.34 11.78
CA ARG A 271 14.84 -23.62 11.69
C ARG A 271 13.85 -23.68 10.51
N ALA A 272 13.60 -22.57 9.82
CA ALA A 272 12.84 -22.57 8.57
C ALA A 272 13.53 -23.45 7.53
N THR A 273 12.79 -24.20 6.73
CA THR A 273 13.34 -25.07 5.67
C THR A 273 12.76 -24.69 4.30
N ASN A 274 13.55 -24.87 3.24
CA ASN A 274 13.14 -24.68 1.83
C ASN A 274 12.42 -23.33 1.58
N TRP A 275 11.16 -23.36 1.12
CA TRP A 275 10.34 -22.18 0.80
C TRP A 275 10.02 -21.28 2.00
N ALA A 276 10.09 -21.79 3.22
CA ALA A 276 9.98 -20.95 4.40
C ALA A 276 11.24 -20.07 4.55
N LYS A 277 12.43 -20.57 4.18
CA LYS A 277 13.67 -19.75 4.10
C LYS A 277 13.56 -18.69 3.00
N PHE A 278 13.05 -19.10 1.82
CA PHE A 278 12.79 -18.16 0.72
C PHE A 278 11.88 -17.02 1.17
N SER A 279 10.77 -17.35 1.85
CA SER A 279 9.82 -16.37 2.36
C SER A 279 10.44 -15.49 3.47
N ALA A 280 11.24 -16.07 4.37
CA ALA A 280 11.96 -15.32 5.39
C ALA A 280 12.87 -14.24 4.81
N THR A 281 13.68 -14.59 3.79
CA THR A 281 14.54 -13.61 3.11
C THR A 281 13.72 -12.62 2.28
N ALA A 282 12.66 -13.06 1.59
CA ALA A 282 11.74 -12.17 0.87
C ALA A 282 11.07 -11.13 1.77
N GLY A 283 10.71 -11.52 3.01
CA GLY A 283 10.08 -10.65 3.99
C GLY A 283 10.94 -9.44 4.40
N LEU A 284 12.28 -9.58 4.38
CA LEU A 284 13.18 -8.44 4.58
C LEU A 284 12.98 -7.36 3.51
N GLY A 285 12.64 -7.74 2.28
CA GLY A 285 12.36 -6.80 1.21
C GLY A 285 11.13 -5.93 1.46
N VAL A 286 10.12 -6.46 2.14
CA VAL A 286 8.93 -5.69 2.52
C VAL A 286 9.22 -4.75 3.70
N ILE A 287 10.02 -5.19 4.68
CA ILE A 287 10.42 -4.36 5.84
C ILE A 287 11.26 -3.16 5.39
N HIS A 288 12.22 -3.41 4.49
CA HIS A 288 13.13 -2.40 3.95
C HIS A 288 12.63 -1.76 2.64
N ARG A 289 11.32 -1.84 2.36
CA ARG A 289 10.73 -1.28 1.15
C ARG A 289 11.04 0.22 1.06
N GLY A 290 11.49 0.66 -0.12
CA GLY A 290 11.83 2.06 -0.38
C GLY A 290 13.25 2.47 0.00
N HIS A 291 14.05 1.57 0.59
CA HIS A 291 15.44 1.85 0.88
C HIS A 291 16.34 1.64 -0.36
N LEU A 292 16.31 2.61 -1.29
CA LEU A 292 16.92 2.46 -2.63
C LEU A 292 18.45 2.40 -2.62
N GLN A 293 19.14 3.14 -1.72
CA GLN A 293 20.61 3.25 -1.76
C GLN A 293 21.31 2.11 -1.00
N GLN A 294 20.92 1.84 0.25
CA GLN A 294 21.52 0.73 1.03
C GLN A 294 20.81 -0.62 0.82
N GLY A 295 19.75 -0.70 0.00
CA GLY A 295 18.99 -1.95 -0.19
C GLY A 295 19.86 -3.11 -0.67
N ARG A 296 20.83 -2.82 -1.55
CA ARG A 296 21.84 -3.79 -1.99
C ARG A 296 22.84 -4.13 -0.89
N ALA A 297 23.28 -3.16 -0.09
CA ALA A 297 24.24 -3.39 1.00
C ALA A 297 23.63 -4.26 2.12
N LEU A 298 22.35 -4.04 2.44
CA LEU A 298 21.61 -4.81 3.43
C LEU A 298 21.37 -6.26 2.97
N MET A 299 21.11 -6.45 1.68
CA MET A 299 20.91 -7.78 1.10
C MET A 299 22.21 -8.48 0.69
N ALA A 300 23.35 -7.79 0.66
CA ALA A 300 24.64 -8.35 0.25
C ALA A 300 25.04 -9.67 0.94
N PRO A 301 24.74 -9.89 2.23
CA PRO A 301 25.01 -11.19 2.88
C PRO A 301 24.18 -12.36 2.34
N TYR A 302 23.02 -12.08 1.74
CA TYR A 302 22.07 -13.07 1.24
C TYR A 302 22.08 -13.20 -0.29
N LEU A 303 22.77 -12.29 -0.99
CA LEU A 303 22.89 -12.33 -2.44
C LEU A 303 23.90 -13.38 -2.89
N PRO A 304 23.72 -13.96 -4.09
CA PRO A 304 24.68 -14.90 -4.65
C PRO A 304 26.03 -14.20 -4.86
N GLN A 305 27.06 -14.60 -4.12
CA GLN A 305 28.41 -14.08 -4.27
C GLN A 305 29.14 -14.88 -5.36
N SER A 306 29.55 -14.21 -6.44
CA SER A 306 30.38 -14.83 -7.48
C SER A 306 31.69 -15.33 -6.88
N GLY A 307 31.85 -16.66 -6.79
CA GLY A 307 33.12 -17.32 -6.47
C GLY A 307 33.30 -17.80 -5.02
N ALA A 308 32.33 -17.62 -4.12
CA ALA A 308 32.43 -18.16 -2.76
C ALA A 308 31.88 -19.60 -2.71
N VAL A 309 32.78 -20.58 -2.59
CA VAL A 309 32.44 -21.98 -2.25
C VAL A 309 32.05 -22.01 -0.76
N GLY A 310 30.83 -21.55 -0.49
CA GLY A 310 30.24 -21.33 0.83
C GLY A 310 28.98 -20.46 0.81
N GLY A 311 28.38 -20.25 -0.37
CA GLY A 311 27.14 -19.47 -0.55
C GLY A 311 25.97 -20.07 0.25
N GLY A 312 25.05 -19.19 0.65
CA GLY A 312 23.87 -19.55 1.43
C GLY A 312 22.97 -20.56 0.71
N SER A 313 21.90 -21.00 1.37
CA SER A 313 20.93 -21.90 0.72
C SER A 313 20.35 -21.26 -0.55
N PRO A 314 20.17 -21.99 -1.66
CA PRO A 314 19.59 -21.44 -2.91
C PRO A 314 18.23 -20.76 -2.72
N TYR A 315 17.48 -21.17 -1.69
CA TYR A 315 16.22 -20.53 -1.30
C TYR A 315 16.42 -19.14 -0.70
N SER A 316 17.50 -18.94 0.08
CA SER A 316 17.84 -17.62 0.63
C SER A 316 18.34 -16.69 -0.48
N GLU A 317 19.19 -17.20 -1.38
CA GLU A 317 19.70 -16.43 -2.52
C GLU A 317 18.56 -16.01 -3.47
N GLY A 318 17.68 -16.95 -3.85
CA GLY A 318 16.48 -16.62 -4.63
C GLY A 318 15.54 -15.66 -3.89
N GLY A 319 15.36 -15.86 -2.58
CA GLY A 319 14.56 -14.95 -1.74
C GLY A 319 15.13 -13.54 -1.69
N ALA A 320 16.45 -13.39 -1.69
CA ALA A 320 17.14 -12.10 -1.70
C ALA A 320 16.95 -11.34 -3.01
N LEU A 321 16.99 -12.03 -4.16
CA LEU A 321 16.70 -11.41 -5.47
C LEU A 321 15.25 -10.93 -5.56
N TYR A 322 14.30 -11.73 -5.05
CA TYR A 322 12.91 -11.32 -4.97
C TYR A 322 12.72 -10.13 -4.00
N ALA A 323 13.38 -10.16 -2.84
CA ALA A 323 13.37 -9.06 -1.88
C ALA A 323 13.90 -7.76 -2.47
N LEU A 324 14.97 -7.83 -3.28
CA LEU A 324 15.53 -6.67 -3.97
C LEU A 324 14.53 -6.06 -4.96
N GLY A 325 13.78 -6.90 -5.68
CA GLY A 325 12.68 -6.43 -6.53
C GLY A 325 11.52 -5.81 -5.75
N LEU A 326 11.18 -6.33 -4.56
CA LEU A 326 10.17 -5.73 -3.69
C LEU A 326 10.60 -4.35 -3.13
N ILE A 327 11.88 -4.18 -2.81
CA ILE A 327 12.44 -2.89 -2.36
C ILE A 327 12.37 -1.86 -3.49
N HIS A 328 12.72 -2.28 -4.70
CA HIS A 328 12.81 -1.43 -5.89
C HIS A 328 11.58 -1.53 -6.80
N ALA A 329 10.43 -1.91 -6.25
CA ALA A 329 9.21 -2.04 -7.03
C ALA A 329 8.87 -0.70 -7.72
N ASN A 330 8.64 -0.76 -9.03
CA ASN A 330 8.41 0.40 -9.93
C ASN A 330 9.64 1.33 -10.15
N HIS A 331 10.74 1.15 -9.42
CA HIS A 331 11.92 2.04 -9.38
C HIS A 331 13.24 1.30 -9.62
N GLY A 332 13.27 0.46 -10.65
CA GLY A 332 14.35 -0.50 -10.87
C GLY A 332 15.59 -0.03 -11.64
N GLU A 333 15.70 1.23 -12.06
CA GLU A 333 16.75 1.66 -13.02
C GLU A 333 18.17 1.28 -12.59
N GLY A 334 18.51 1.44 -11.31
CA GLY A 334 19.84 1.09 -10.78
C GLY A 334 20.10 -0.42 -10.60
N ILE A 335 19.07 -1.27 -10.68
CA ILE A 335 19.15 -2.70 -10.30
C ILE A 335 18.79 -3.65 -11.44
N LYS A 336 18.04 -3.18 -12.45
CA LYS A 336 17.66 -3.99 -13.61
C LYS A 336 18.84 -4.75 -14.20
N GLN A 337 19.98 -4.08 -14.42
CA GLN A 337 21.17 -4.72 -14.97
C GLN A 337 21.72 -5.84 -14.07
N PHE A 338 21.80 -5.59 -12.76
CA PHE A 338 22.27 -6.60 -11.80
C PHE A 338 21.35 -7.83 -11.74
N LEU A 339 20.03 -7.64 -11.75
CA LEU A 339 19.06 -8.75 -11.78
C LEU A 339 19.14 -9.52 -13.10
N ARG A 340 19.34 -8.85 -14.24
CA ARG A 340 19.55 -9.49 -15.55
C ARG A 340 20.82 -10.33 -15.57
N GLU A 341 21.93 -9.79 -15.08
CA GLU A 341 23.19 -10.53 -14.97
C GLU A 341 23.03 -11.75 -14.06
N SER A 342 22.36 -11.60 -12.91
CA SER A 342 22.08 -12.70 -11.98
C SER A 342 21.21 -13.79 -12.60
N LEU A 343 20.22 -13.41 -13.43
CA LEU A 343 19.34 -14.34 -14.15
C LEU A 343 20.11 -15.12 -15.22
N ARG A 344 20.96 -14.46 -16.00
CA ARG A 344 21.77 -15.08 -17.07
C ARG A 344 22.85 -16.01 -16.54
N ASN A 345 23.42 -15.69 -15.38
CA ASN A 345 24.54 -16.45 -14.80
C ASN A 345 24.11 -17.72 -14.04
N THR A 346 22.80 -17.91 -13.79
CA THR A 346 22.31 -18.98 -12.91
C THR A 346 21.38 -19.95 -13.64
N SER A 347 21.57 -21.25 -13.41
CA SER A 347 20.69 -22.32 -13.90
C SER A 347 19.80 -22.96 -12.81
N ALA A 348 19.95 -22.55 -11.56
CA ALA A 348 19.15 -23.06 -10.44
C ALA A 348 17.73 -22.49 -10.46
N GLU A 349 16.72 -23.37 -10.51
CA GLU A 349 15.30 -23.01 -10.67
C GLU A 349 14.80 -22.04 -9.58
N VAL A 350 15.23 -22.21 -8.33
CA VAL A 350 14.79 -21.39 -7.19
C VAL A 350 15.35 -19.95 -7.28
N ILE A 351 16.59 -19.82 -7.75
CA ILE A 351 17.23 -18.52 -7.92
C ILE A 351 16.64 -17.81 -9.14
N GLN A 352 16.41 -18.54 -10.24
CA GLN A 352 15.69 -18.03 -11.41
C GLN A 352 14.27 -17.58 -11.06
N HIS A 353 13.55 -18.34 -10.22
CA HIS A 353 12.22 -17.95 -9.74
C HIS A 353 12.23 -16.61 -9.02
N GLY A 354 13.15 -16.42 -8.06
CA GLY A 354 13.29 -15.16 -7.35
C GLY A 354 13.76 -14.00 -8.23
N ALA A 355 14.66 -14.28 -9.18
CA ALA A 355 15.16 -13.31 -10.15
C ALA A 355 14.07 -12.84 -11.12
N CYS A 356 13.24 -13.75 -11.66
CA CYS A 356 12.13 -13.41 -12.56
C CYS A 356 11.08 -12.54 -11.87
N LEU A 357 10.67 -12.89 -10.64
CA LEU A 357 9.74 -12.07 -9.86
C LEU A 357 10.34 -10.71 -9.50
N GLY A 358 11.60 -10.70 -9.06
CA GLY A 358 12.30 -9.48 -8.68
C GLY A 358 12.50 -8.53 -9.87
N LEU A 359 12.88 -9.08 -11.02
CA LEU A 359 13.07 -8.33 -12.26
C LEU A 359 11.73 -7.77 -12.76
N GLY A 360 10.68 -8.59 -12.80
CA GLY A 360 9.33 -8.14 -13.17
C GLY A 360 8.78 -7.01 -12.28
N LEU A 361 9.05 -7.06 -10.98
CA LEU A 361 8.70 -5.97 -10.04
C LEU A 361 9.52 -4.69 -10.26
N ALA A 362 10.82 -4.83 -10.52
CA ALA A 362 11.72 -3.71 -10.77
C ALA A 362 11.45 -3.03 -12.14
N SER A 363 10.94 -3.79 -13.12
CA SER A 363 10.60 -3.33 -14.46
C SER A 363 9.09 -3.19 -14.69
N LEU A 364 8.30 -3.00 -13.63
CA LEU A 364 6.85 -2.94 -13.72
C LEU A 364 6.39 -1.87 -14.72
N GLY A 365 5.64 -2.29 -15.74
CA GLY A 365 5.05 -1.39 -16.74
C GLY A 365 6.05 -0.62 -17.62
N THR A 366 7.34 -0.99 -17.68
CA THR A 366 8.31 -0.26 -18.52
C THR A 366 8.33 -0.71 -19.98
N ALA A 367 7.63 -1.80 -20.32
CA ALA A 367 7.55 -2.33 -21.69
C ALA A 367 8.92 -2.61 -22.37
N ASP A 368 9.93 -2.97 -21.58
CA ASP A 368 11.29 -3.19 -22.09
C ASP A 368 11.40 -4.56 -22.78
N GLU A 369 11.79 -4.56 -24.06
CA GLU A 369 11.85 -5.77 -24.87
C GLU A 369 13.01 -6.68 -24.50
N GLU A 370 14.15 -6.13 -24.06
CA GLU A 370 15.31 -6.96 -23.78
C GLU A 370 15.11 -7.80 -22.52
N VAL A 371 14.46 -7.22 -21.51
CA VAL A 371 14.05 -7.93 -20.29
C VAL A 371 13.03 -9.00 -20.62
N PHE A 372 12.11 -8.73 -21.55
CA PHE A 372 11.11 -9.70 -21.99
C PHE A 372 11.77 -10.93 -22.61
N GLU A 373 12.72 -10.75 -23.53
CA GLU A 373 13.43 -11.87 -24.17
C GLU A 373 14.27 -12.67 -23.15
N ASP A 374 14.91 -12.01 -22.19
CA ASP A 374 15.65 -12.70 -21.11
C ASP A 374 14.73 -13.59 -20.27
N ILE A 375 13.56 -13.10 -19.87
CA ILE A 375 12.58 -13.88 -19.09
C ILE A 375 11.94 -14.99 -19.95
N LYS A 376 11.69 -14.72 -21.23
CA LYS A 376 11.17 -15.70 -22.20
C LYS A 376 12.12 -16.89 -22.39
N ASN A 377 13.43 -16.65 -22.42
CA ASN A 377 14.43 -17.72 -22.48
C ASN A 377 14.34 -18.66 -21.27
N VAL A 378 14.05 -18.13 -20.08
CA VAL A 378 13.83 -18.93 -18.86
C VAL A 378 12.54 -19.72 -18.95
N LEU A 379 11.47 -19.13 -19.49
CA LEU A 379 10.20 -19.81 -19.72
C LEU A 379 10.37 -21.04 -20.63
N TYR A 380 11.14 -20.91 -21.72
CA TYR A 380 11.42 -21.98 -22.67
C TYR A 380 12.36 -23.07 -22.15
N THR A 381 12.93 -22.89 -20.96
CA THR A 381 13.62 -23.97 -20.25
C THR A 381 12.63 -25.01 -19.70
N ASP A 382 11.32 -24.69 -19.71
CA ASP A 382 10.20 -25.56 -19.30
C ASP A 382 10.31 -26.11 -17.87
N SER A 383 10.96 -25.34 -16.99
CA SER A 383 10.98 -25.64 -15.55
C SER A 383 9.71 -25.14 -14.88
N ALA A 384 9.02 -26.03 -14.15
CA ALA A 384 7.72 -25.72 -13.54
C ALA A 384 7.74 -24.55 -12.55
N VAL A 385 8.81 -24.39 -11.75
CA VAL A 385 8.90 -23.34 -10.72
C VAL A 385 9.40 -22.02 -11.31
N ALA A 386 10.46 -22.07 -12.12
CA ALA A 386 10.99 -20.88 -12.77
C ALA A 386 10.00 -20.31 -13.80
N GLY A 387 9.29 -21.18 -14.53
CA GLY A 387 8.29 -20.82 -15.53
C GLY A 387 7.06 -20.10 -14.97
N GLU A 388 6.59 -20.46 -13.76
CA GLU A 388 5.50 -19.73 -13.08
C GLU A 388 5.90 -18.26 -12.80
N ALA A 389 7.09 -18.06 -12.25
CA ALA A 389 7.64 -16.72 -12.00
C ALA A 389 7.94 -15.97 -13.30
N ALA A 390 8.41 -16.67 -14.34
CA ALA A 390 8.66 -16.07 -15.65
C ALA A 390 7.35 -15.56 -16.28
N GLY A 391 6.27 -16.35 -16.26
CA GLY A 391 4.96 -15.92 -16.75
C GLY A 391 4.40 -14.70 -16.03
N ILE A 392 4.49 -14.67 -14.68
CA ILE A 392 4.09 -13.51 -13.88
C ILE A 392 5.00 -12.31 -14.17
N GLY A 393 6.32 -12.50 -14.23
CA GLY A 393 7.30 -11.46 -14.50
C GLY A 393 7.13 -10.80 -15.88
N MET A 394 6.87 -11.60 -16.92
CA MET A 394 6.52 -11.11 -18.27
C MET A 394 5.25 -10.26 -18.23
N GLY A 395 4.23 -10.71 -17.49
CA GLY A 395 3.00 -9.95 -17.28
C GLY A 395 3.22 -8.62 -16.59
N LEU A 396 4.00 -8.60 -15.49
CA LEU A 396 4.35 -7.39 -14.72
C LEU A 396 5.14 -6.36 -15.56
N LEU A 397 6.01 -6.83 -16.44
CA LEU A 397 6.79 -5.99 -17.36
C LEU A 397 5.90 -5.36 -18.45
N MET A 398 4.93 -6.11 -18.99
CA MET A 398 4.08 -5.73 -20.12
C MET A 398 2.70 -5.16 -19.72
N VAL A 399 2.53 -4.80 -18.45
CA VAL A 399 1.25 -4.31 -17.91
C VAL A 399 0.66 -3.18 -18.76
N GLY A 400 -0.60 -3.33 -19.14
CA GLY A 400 -1.38 -2.29 -19.80
C GLY A 400 -0.90 -1.90 -21.20
N THR A 401 -0.01 -2.68 -21.82
CA THR A 401 0.46 -2.44 -23.20
C THR A 401 -0.46 -3.05 -24.25
N ALA A 402 -1.22 -4.10 -23.94
CA ALA A 402 -1.93 -4.94 -24.92
C ALA A 402 -1.05 -5.32 -26.13
N SER A 403 0.20 -5.69 -25.89
CA SER A 403 1.11 -6.14 -26.94
C SER A 403 0.66 -7.46 -27.57
N GLU A 404 0.93 -7.63 -28.88
CA GLU A 404 0.73 -8.89 -29.61
C GLU A 404 1.52 -10.06 -28.98
N LYS A 405 2.57 -9.76 -28.19
CA LYS A 405 3.34 -10.74 -27.41
C LYS A 405 2.48 -11.55 -26.42
N ALA A 406 1.31 -11.03 -26.02
CA ALA A 406 0.35 -11.80 -25.22
C ALA A 406 -0.18 -13.04 -25.96
N ALA A 407 -0.29 -12.98 -27.29
CA ALA A 407 -0.68 -14.12 -28.11
C ALA A 407 0.42 -15.20 -28.15
N GLU A 408 1.70 -14.80 -28.15
CA GLU A 408 2.83 -15.74 -28.02
C GLU A 408 2.81 -16.47 -26.67
N MET A 409 2.51 -15.75 -25.58
CA MET A 409 2.36 -16.34 -24.25
C MET A 409 1.19 -17.33 -24.20
N LEU A 410 0.09 -17.02 -24.87
CA LEU A 410 -1.08 -17.90 -24.96
C LEU A 410 -0.76 -19.17 -25.76
N ALA A 411 -0.05 -19.05 -26.89
CA ALA A 411 0.38 -20.20 -27.67
C ALA A 411 1.27 -21.14 -26.86
N TYR A 412 2.25 -20.61 -26.12
CA TYR A 412 3.10 -21.43 -25.27
C TYR A 412 2.34 -22.07 -24.10
N ALA A 413 1.30 -21.41 -23.58
CA ALA A 413 0.45 -21.98 -22.54
C ALA A 413 -0.34 -23.21 -23.03
N HIS A 414 -0.64 -23.32 -24.33
CA HIS A 414 -1.23 -24.52 -24.92
C HIS A 414 -0.23 -25.65 -25.16
N ASP A 415 1.05 -25.32 -25.39
CA ASP A 415 2.10 -26.30 -25.69
C ASP A 415 2.62 -27.00 -24.42
N THR A 416 2.75 -26.28 -23.31
CA THR A 416 3.27 -26.84 -22.05
C THR A 416 2.25 -27.71 -21.34
N GLN A 417 2.74 -28.71 -20.60
CA GLN A 417 1.92 -29.58 -19.75
C GLN A 417 1.99 -29.20 -18.26
N HIS A 418 2.82 -28.22 -17.91
CA HIS A 418 3.04 -27.83 -16.52
C HIS A 418 1.98 -26.83 -16.05
N GLU A 419 1.05 -27.27 -15.20
CA GLU A 419 -0.03 -26.41 -14.65
C GLU A 419 0.48 -25.09 -14.02
N LYS A 420 1.64 -25.12 -13.37
CA LYS A 420 2.26 -23.92 -12.77
C LYS A 420 2.65 -22.87 -13.82
N ILE A 421 3.17 -23.33 -14.95
CA ILE A 421 3.55 -22.46 -16.06
C ILE A 421 2.28 -21.89 -16.71
N ILE A 422 1.29 -22.75 -16.98
CA ILE A 422 -0.02 -22.32 -17.52
C ILE A 422 -0.65 -21.27 -16.61
N ARG A 423 -0.64 -21.48 -15.29
CA ARG A 423 -1.18 -20.52 -14.31
C ARG A 423 -0.42 -19.19 -14.29
N GLY A 424 0.92 -19.24 -14.29
CA GLY A 424 1.76 -18.05 -14.34
C GLY A 424 1.53 -17.24 -15.61
N LEU A 425 1.40 -17.91 -16.77
CA LEU A 425 1.09 -17.29 -18.05
C LEU A 425 -0.34 -16.76 -18.11
N ALA A 426 -1.32 -17.50 -17.59
CA ALA A 426 -2.72 -17.09 -17.55
C ALA A 426 -2.88 -15.77 -16.78
N LEU A 427 -2.20 -15.62 -15.63
CA LEU A 427 -2.16 -14.36 -14.90
C LEU A 427 -1.33 -13.30 -15.63
N GLY A 428 -0.18 -13.69 -16.21
CA GLY A 428 0.67 -12.78 -16.97
C GLY A 428 -0.05 -12.12 -18.14
N ILE A 429 -0.79 -12.91 -18.92
CA ILE A 429 -1.65 -12.45 -20.02
C ILE A 429 -2.74 -11.50 -19.47
N ALA A 430 -3.39 -11.86 -18.36
CA ALA A 430 -4.40 -10.99 -17.73
C ALA A 430 -3.83 -9.63 -17.30
N LEU A 431 -2.56 -9.55 -16.89
CA LEU A 431 -1.90 -8.29 -16.54
C LEU A 431 -1.61 -7.42 -17.78
N THR A 432 -1.35 -8.01 -18.95
CA THR A 432 -1.08 -7.25 -20.18
C THR A 432 -2.27 -6.43 -20.67
N VAL A 433 -3.50 -6.88 -20.39
CA VAL A 433 -4.76 -6.22 -20.79
C VAL A 433 -5.27 -5.21 -19.77
N TYR A 434 -4.50 -4.90 -18.73
CA TYR A 434 -4.87 -3.97 -17.69
C TYR A 434 -5.35 -2.62 -18.25
N GLY A 435 -6.59 -2.24 -17.94
CA GLY A 435 -7.18 -0.95 -18.32
C GLY A 435 -7.40 -0.71 -19.81
N ARG A 436 -7.38 -1.77 -20.63
CA ARG A 436 -7.59 -1.70 -22.07
C ARG A 436 -9.06 -1.80 -22.51
N GLU A 437 -9.96 -2.15 -21.58
CA GLU A 437 -11.42 -2.21 -21.79
C GLU A 437 -11.77 -3.00 -23.08
N GLU A 438 -12.45 -2.38 -24.05
CA GLU A 438 -12.95 -3.04 -25.27
C GLU A 438 -11.85 -3.66 -26.16
N GLU A 439 -10.62 -3.12 -26.14
CA GLU A 439 -9.49 -3.67 -26.91
C GLU A 439 -9.15 -5.10 -26.47
N ALA A 440 -9.43 -5.45 -25.22
CA ALA A 440 -9.13 -6.75 -24.63
C ALA A 440 -10.22 -7.80 -24.87
N ASP A 441 -11.42 -7.42 -25.35
CA ASP A 441 -12.58 -8.31 -25.46
C ASP A 441 -12.27 -9.53 -26.35
N THR A 442 -11.46 -9.36 -27.40
CA THR A 442 -11.08 -10.46 -28.30
C THR A 442 -10.25 -11.54 -27.58
N LEU A 443 -9.25 -11.13 -26.82
CA LEU A 443 -8.39 -12.03 -26.05
C LEU A 443 -9.16 -12.68 -24.89
N ILE A 444 -10.02 -11.92 -24.21
CA ILE A 444 -10.89 -12.42 -23.15
C ILE A 444 -11.83 -13.50 -23.69
N GLU A 445 -12.47 -13.28 -24.85
CA GLU A 445 -13.33 -14.29 -25.47
C GLU A 445 -12.59 -15.57 -25.85
N GLN A 446 -11.34 -15.46 -26.30
CA GLN A 446 -10.49 -16.61 -26.59
C GLN A 446 -10.19 -17.41 -25.31
N MET A 447 -9.70 -16.74 -24.26
CA MET A 447 -9.34 -17.41 -22.99
C MET A 447 -10.56 -18.02 -22.27
N THR A 448 -11.71 -17.36 -22.30
CA THR A 448 -12.92 -17.81 -21.58
C THR A 448 -13.64 -18.97 -22.25
N ARG A 449 -13.43 -19.18 -23.56
CA ARG A 449 -13.98 -20.32 -24.30
C ARG A 449 -13.03 -21.52 -24.38
N ASP A 450 -11.85 -21.39 -23.78
CA ASP A 450 -10.85 -22.44 -23.78
C ASP A 450 -11.33 -23.71 -23.04
N GLN A 451 -10.84 -24.86 -23.47
CA GLN A 451 -11.11 -26.13 -22.82
C GLN A 451 -10.39 -26.23 -21.47
N ASP A 452 -9.19 -25.65 -21.35
CA ASP A 452 -8.42 -25.66 -20.10
C ASP A 452 -9.06 -24.73 -19.05
N PRO A 453 -9.46 -25.26 -17.86
CA PRO A 453 -9.96 -24.45 -16.76
C PRO A 453 -8.97 -23.37 -16.27
N ILE A 454 -7.66 -23.59 -16.35
CA ILE A 454 -6.64 -22.63 -15.89
C ILE A 454 -6.59 -21.41 -16.82
N LEU A 455 -6.78 -21.60 -18.12
CA LEU A 455 -6.87 -20.51 -19.08
C LEU A 455 -8.19 -19.75 -18.94
N ARG A 456 -9.32 -20.45 -18.72
CA ARG A 456 -10.59 -19.78 -18.38
C ARG A 456 -10.49 -18.96 -17.10
N TYR A 457 -9.76 -19.48 -16.11
CA TYR A 457 -9.43 -18.79 -14.87
C TYR A 457 -8.64 -17.49 -15.13
N GLY A 458 -7.61 -17.54 -15.98
CA GLY A 458 -6.89 -16.35 -16.45
C GLY A 458 -7.81 -15.36 -17.18
N GLY A 459 -8.75 -15.87 -17.98
CA GLY A 459 -9.76 -15.07 -18.67
C GLY A 459 -10.66 -14.27 -17.72
N MET A 460 -11.00 -14.82 -16.54
CA MET A 460 -11.74 -14.08 -15.51
C MET A 460 -10.91 -12.93 -14.91
N TYR A 461 -9.61 -13.13 -14.67
CA TYR A 461 -8.71 -12.05 -14.25
C TYR A 461 -8.52 -11.01 -15.37
N ALA A 462 -8.38 -11.44 -16.62
CA ALA A 462 -8.26 -10.55 -17.77
C ALA A 462 -9.49 -9.65 -17.89
N LEU A 463 -10.70 -10.22 -17.74
CA LEU A 463 -11.95 -9.46 -17.71
C LEU A 463 -12.01 -8.48 -16.53
N ALA A 464 -11.63 -8.93 -15.33
CA ALA A 464 -11.65 -8.09 -14.13
C ALA A 464 -10.64 -6.92 -14.20
N LEU A 465 -9.43 -7.16 -14.72
CA LEU A 465 -8.37 -6.16 -14.84
C LEU A 465 -8.53 -5.25 -16.05
N ALA A 466 -9.15 -5.71 -17.14
CA ALA A 466 -9.48 -4.87 -18.28
C ALA A 466 -10.54 -3.82 -17.92
N TYR A 467 -11.57 -4.23 -17.16
CA TYR A 467 -12.69 -3.38 -16.74
C TYR A 467 -12.58 -2.87 -15.28
N ARG A 468 -11.38 -2.87 -14.71
CA ARG A 468 -11.10 -2.35 -13.36
C ARG A 468 -11.70 -0.95 -13.14
N GLY A 469 -12.37 -0.75 -12.01
CA GLY A 469 -12.94 0.55 -11.60
C GLY A 469 -14.02 1.16 -12.51
N THR A 470 -14.43 0.48 -13.59
CA THR A 470 -15.40 1.02 -14.57
C THR A 470 -16.86 0.78 -14.21
N ALA A 471 -17.16 -0.16 -13.30
CA ALA A 471 -18.52 -0.60 -12.98
C ALA A 471 -19.37 -0.96 -14.23
N ASN A 472 -18.75 -1.48 -15.30
CA ASN A 472 -19.46 -1.81 -16.53
C ASN A 472 -20.40 -3.02 -16.35
N ASN A 473 -21.68 -2.81 -16.63
CA ASN A 473 -22.72 -3.85 -16.54
C ASN A 473 -22.44 -5.08 -17.42
N LYS A 474 -21.81 -4.91 -18.60
CA LYS A 474 -21.46 -6.04 -19.49
C LYS A 474 -20.48 -7.00 -18.78
N ALA A 475 -19.43 -6.45 -18.19
CA ALA A 475 -18.42 -7.22 -17.48
C ALA A 475 -19.00 -7.88 -16.22
N ILE A 476 -19.80 -7.14 -15.44
CA ILE A 476 -20.48 -7.68 -14.25
C ILE A 476 -21.39 -8.86 -14.63
N HIS A 477 -22.21 -8.72 -15.68
CA HIS A 477 -23.10 -9.78 -16.14
C HIS A 477 -22.32 -11.02 -16.60
N GLN A 478 -21.21 -10.85 -17.33
CA GLN A 478 -20.36 -11.95 -17.75
C GLN A 478 -19.72 -12.66 -16.56
N LEU A 479 -19.14 -11.92 -15.60
CA LEU A 479 -18.56 -12.50 -14.38
C LEU A 479 -19.61 -13.28 -13.57
N LEU A 480 -20.80 -12.73 -13.38
CA LEU A 480 -21.90 -13.43 -12.70
C LEU A 480 -22.36 -14.69 -13.45
N HIS A 481 -22.38 -14.64 -14.78
CA HIS A 481 -22.70 -15.81 -15.58
C HIS A 481 -21.68 -16.93 -15.38
N PHE A 482 -20.38 -16.65 -15.46
CA PHE A 482 -19.32 -17.65 -15.24
C PHE A 482 -19.27 -18.15 -13.79
N ALA A 483 -19.61 -17.31 -12.81
CA ALA A 483 -19.69 -17.71 -11.40
C ALA A 483 -20.71 -18.84 -11.13
N VAL A 484 -21.73 -18.99 -11.98
CA VAL A 484 -22.79 -20.01 -11.85
C VAL A 484 -22.68 -21.12 -12.89
N SER A 485 -22.34 -20.76 -14.14
CA SER A 485 -22.40 -21.68 -15.29
C SER A 485 -21.17 -22.57 -15.45
N ASP A 486 -19.97 -22.11 -15.11
CA ASP A 486 -18.75 -22.92 -15.27
C ASP A 486 -18.78 -24.11 -14.31
N VAL A 487 -18.08 -25.19 -14.63
CA VAL A 487 -18.00 -26.39 -13.78
C VAL A 487 -16.82 -26.30 -12.80
N SER A 488 -15.77 -25.55 -13.16
CA SER A 488 -14.56 -25.41 -12.35
C SER A 488 -14.75 -24.43 -11.20
N ASP A 489 -14.49 -24.90 -9.98
CA ASP A 489 -14.55 -24.09 -8.77
C ASP A 489 -13.53 -22.94 -8.77
N ASP A 490 -12.38 -23.11 -9.43
CA ASP A 490 -11.36 -22.07 -9.56
C ASP A 490 -11.85 -20.91 -10.41
N VAL A 491 -12.53 -21.19 -11.53
CA VAL A 491 -13.15 -20.17 -12.39
C VAL A 491 -14.26 -19.46 -11.63
N ARG A 492 -15.12 -20.22 -10.93
CA ARG A 492 -16.22 -19.65 -10.13
C ARG A 492 -15.71 -18.70 -9.04
N ARG A 493 -14.70 -19.12 -8.27
CA ARG A 493 -14.08 -18.29 -7.23
C ARG A 493 -13.54 -16.98 -7.81
N THR A 494 -12.80 -17.07 -8.91
CA THR A 494 -12.17 -15.91 -9.55
C THR A 494 -13.19 -14.99 -10.19
N ALA A 495 -14.25 -15.52 -10.79
CA ALA A 495 -15.31 -14.72 -11.37
C ALA A 495 -15.99 -13.83 -10.32
N VAL A 496 -16.28 -14.38 -9.13
CA VAL A 496 -16.85 -13.59 -8.03
C VAL A 496 -15.84 -12.60 -7.46
N MET A 497 -14.60 -13.02 -7.26
CA MET A 497 -13.52 -12.12 -6.80
C MET A 497 -13.26 -10.97 -7.77
N GLY A 498 -13.38 -11.21 -9.07
CA GLY A 498 -13.26 -10.23 -10.14
C GLY A 498 -14.26 -9.08 -10.03
N LEU A 499 -15.44 -9.31 -9.44
CA LEU A 499 -16.41 -8.25 -9.15
C LEU A 499 -15.81 -7.17 -8.25
N GLY A 500 -14.95 -7.54 -7.31
CA GLY A 500 -14.25 -6.59 -6.44
C GLY A 500 -13.35 -5.63 -7.20
N PHE A 501 -12.67 -6.12 -8.25
CA PHE A 501 -11.81 -5.27 -9.11
C PHE A 501 -12.63 -4.38 -10.06
N VAL A 502 -13.80 -4.83 -10.52
CA VAL A 502 -14.66 -4.01 -11.39
C VAL A 502 -15.38 -2.91 -10.60
N LEU A 503 -15.73 -3.19 -9.33
CA LEU A 503 -16.62 -2.35 -8.51
C LEU A 503 -15.92 -1.49 -7.43
N TYR A 504 -14.59 -1.53 -7.27
CA TYR A 504 -13.94 -0.76 -6.18
C TYR A 504 -14.12 0.77 -6.27
N ASN A 505 -14.48 1.30 -7.44
CA ASN A 505 -14.82 2.72 -7.59
C ASN A 505 -16.15 3.09 -6.89
N GLU A 506 -17.05 2.12 -6.74
CA GLU A 506 -18.35 2.27 -6.06
C GLU A 506 -18.53 1.20 -4.96
N PRO A 507 -17.81 1.33 -3.84
CA PRO A 507 -17.74 0.31 -2.80
C PRO A 507 -19.09 0.02 -2.11
N GLU A 508 -20.08 0.90 -2.23
CA GLU A 508 -21.43 0.71 -1.69
C GLU A 508 -22.26 -0.32 -2.47
N GLN A 509 -21.96 -0.52 -3.76
CA GLN A 509 -22.71 -1.45 -4.61
C GLN A 509 -22.28 -2.90 -4.41
N THR A 510 -20.99 -3.14 -4.10
CA THR A 510 -20.44 -4.50 -4.02
C THR A 510 -21.15 -5.39 -3.01
N PRO A 511 -21.38 -4.99 -1.75
CA PRO A 511 -22.07 -5.84 -0.78
C PRO A 511 -23.49 -6.22 -1.22
N ARG A 512 -24.18 -5.33 -1.95
CA ARG A 512 -25.54 -5.58 -2.45
C ARG A 512 -25.57 -6.66 -3.53
N ILE A 513 -24.60 -6.63 -4.46
CA ILE A 513 -24.49 -7.62 -5.54
C ILE A 513 -24.02 -8.96 -5.00
N VAL A 514 -23.06 -8.94 -4.08
CA VAL A 514 -22.38 -10.14 -3.57
C VAL A 514 -23.16 -10.84 -2.45
N SER A 515 -24.14 -10.17 -1.83
CA SER A 515 -24.94 -10.73 -0.73
C SER A 515 -25.54 -12.10 -1.07
N LEU A 516 -26.20 -12.24 -2.23
CA LEU A 516 -26.77 -13.53 -2.65
C LEU A 516 -25.70 -14.61 -2.89
N LEU A 517 -24.50 -14.21 -3.33
CA LEU A 517 -23.40 -15.15 -3.60
C LEU A 517 -22.74 -15.63 -2.31
N SER A 518 -22.74 -14.81 -1.25
CA SER A 518 -22.22 -15.21 0.06
C SER A 518 -23.05 -16.30 0.75
N GLU A 519 -24.32 -16.43 0.40
CA GLU A 519 -25.21 -17.49 0.92
C GLU A 519 -25.21 -18.77 0.06
N SER A 520 -24.38 -18.79 -0.98
CA SER A 520 -24.31 -19.93 -1.90
C SER A 520 -23.83 -21.21 -1.20
N TYR A 521 -24.32 -22.36 -1.67
CA TYR A 521 -23.90 -23.67 -1.16
C TYR A 521 -22.41 -23.95 -1.43
N ASN A 522 -21.86 -23.45 -2.54
CA ASN A 522 -20.48 -23.69 -2.93
C ASN A 522 -19.49 -22.84 -2.10
N PRO A 523 -18.59 -23.46 -1.32
CA PRO A 523 -17.62 -22.72 -0.50
C PRO A 523 -16.66 -21.83 -1.29
N HIS A 524 -16.31 -22.19 -2.54
CA HIS A 524 -15.42 -21.40 -3.39
C HIS A 524 -16.06 -20.07 -3.80
N VAL A 525 -17.37 -20.07 -4.04
CA VAL A 525 -18.17 -18.87 -4.33
C VAL A 525 -18.26 -17.99 -3.08
N ARG A 526 -18.51 -18.58 -1.89
CA ARG A 526 -18.51 -17.84 -0.62
C ARG A 526 -17.16 -17.21 -0.31
N TYR A 527 -16.06 -17.91 -0.58
CA TYR A 527 -14.72 -17.37 -0.46
C TYR A 527 -14.47 -16.20 -1.42
N GLY A 528 -14.83 -16.37 -2.70
CA GLY A 528 -14.72 -15.31 -3.71
C GLY A 528 -15.54 -14.08 -3.34
N ALA A 529 -16.73 -14.28 -2.76
CA ALA A 529 -17.59 -13.23 -2.24
C ALA A 529 -16.92 -12.44 -1.09
N ALA A 530 -16.32 -13.14 -0.13
CA ALA A 530 -15.60 -12.50 0.97
C ALA A 530 -14.45 -11.62 0.47
N LEU A 531 -13.61 -12.14 -0.43
CA LEU A 531 -12.49 -11.37 -0.99
C LEU A 531 -12.94 -10.24 -1.92
N ALA A 532 -14.03 -10.41 -2.69
CA ALA A 532 -14.57 -9.34 -3.52
C ALA A 532 -14.92 -8.10 -2.68
N VAL A 533 -15.58 -8.32 -1.54
CA VAL A 533 -15.91 -7.27 -0.56
C VAL A 533 -14.63 -6.71 0.07
N GLY A 534 -13.68 -7.58 0.43
CA GLY A 534 -12.38 -7.16 0.99
C GLY A 534 -11.59 -6.24 0.05
N ILE A 535 -11.57 -6.53 -1.24
CA ILE A 535 -10.86 -5.76 -2.28
C ILE A 535 -11.59 -4.45 -2.55
N SER A 536 -12.92 -4.48 -2.79
CA SER A 536 -13.65 -3.27 -3.17
C SER A 536 -13.81 -2.29 -2.00
N CYS A 537 -14.02 -2.80 -0.79
CA CYS A 537 -14.31 -1.98 0.40
C CYS A 537 -13.06 -1.74 1.26
N ALA A 538 -11.85 -2.06 0.77
CA ALA A 538 -10.60 -1.87 1.50
C ALA A 538 -10.44 -0.43 2.00
N GLY A 539 -10.13 -0.26 3.29
CA GLY A 539 -9.90 1.06 3.90
C GLY A 539 -11.12 2.00 4.00
N THR A 540 -12.33 1.53 3.65
CA THR A 540 -13.55 2.36 3.71
C THR A 540 -14.30 2.26 5.04
N GLY A 541 -14.18 1.12 5.74
CA GLY A 541 -14.92 0.87 6.99
C GLY A 541 -16.45 0.79 6.83
N LEU A 542 -16.95 0.41 5.65
CA LEU A 542 -18.39 0.35 5.36
C LEU A 542 -19.12 -0.63 6.31
N SER A 543 -20.22 -0.19 6.94
CA SER A 543 -21.01 -1.01 7.85
C SER A 543 -21.59 -2.25 7.19
N ASP A 544 -22.11 -2.11 5.97
CA ASP A 544 -22.79 -3.17 5.23
C ASP A 544 -21.82 -4.30 4.85
N ALA A 545 -20.57 -3.93 4.52
CA ALA A 545 -19.51 -4.90 4.24
C ALA A 545 -19.14 -5.72 5.48
N ILE A 546 -19.02 -5.06 6.64
CA ILE A 546 -18.73 -5.74 7.92
C ILE A 546 -19.85 -6.69 8.30
N SER A 547 -21.11 -6.27 8.19
CA SER A 547 -22.27 -7.11 8.48
C SER A 547 -22.39 -8.32 7.56
N LEU A 548 -21.93 -8.20 6.30
CA LEU A 548 -21.88 -9.32 5.36
C LEU A 548 -20.75 -10.30 5.66
N LEU A 549 -19.59 -9.82 6.10
CA LEU A 549 -18.41 -10.64 6.39
C LEU A 549 -18.49 -11.36 7.74
N GLU A 550 -19.17 -10.78 8.73
CA GLU A 550 -19.31 -11.34 10.09
C GLU A 550 -19.80 -12.81 10.11
N PRO A 551 -20.90 -13.20 9.42
CA PRO A 551 -21.33 -14.59 9.38
C PRO A 551 -20.32 -15.51 8.68
N LEU A 552 -19.59 -15.02 7.67
CA LEU A 552 -18.58 -15.81 6.95
C LEU A 552 -17.35 -16.12 7.80
N THR A 553 -17.06 -15.34 8.85
CA THR A 553 -15.98 -15.66 9.80
C THR A 553 -16.26 -16.91 10.62
N SER A 554 -17.53 -17.32 10.71
CA SER A 554 -17.98 -18.51 11.44
C SER A 554 -18.47 -19.63 10.51
N ASP A 555 -18.08 -19.58 9.22
CA ASP A 555 -18.43 -20.61 8.24
C ASP A 555 -17.90 -21.99 8.67
N VAL A 556 -18.55 -23.06 8.23
CA VAL A 556 -18.14 -24.45 8.50
C VAL A 556 -16.80 -24.76 7.83
N VAL A 557 -16.51 -24.15 6.68
CA VAL A 557 -15.31 -24.40 5.88
C VAL A 557 -14.17 -23.47 6.27
N ASP A 558 -12.99 -24.04 6.52
CA ASP A 558 -11.81 -23.38 7.07
C ASP A 558 -11.21 -22.29 6.17
N PHE A 559 -11.12 -22.53 4.86
CA PHE A 559 -10.61 -21.54 3.91
C PHE A 559 -11.59 -20.37 3.70
N VAL A 560 -12.90 -20.59 3.83
CA VAL A 560 -13.90 -19.50 3.79
C VAL A 560 -13.68 -18.59 4.99
N ARG A 561 -13.49 -19.16 6.19
CA ARG A 561 -13.11 -18.39 7.38
C ARG A 561 -11.80 -17.64 7.17
N GLN A 562 -10.78 -18.26 6.58
CA GLN A 562 -9.51 -17.60 6.24
C GLN A 562 -9.73 -16.35 5.36
N GLY A 563 -10.50 -16.48 4.28
CA GLY A 563 -10.81 -15.38 3.37
C GLY A 563 -11.62 -14.26 4.04
N ALA A 564 -12.61 -14.63 4.86
CA ALA A 564 -13.43 -13.69 5.61
C ALA A 564 -12.61 -12.89 6.63
N LEU A 565 -11.68 -13.52 7.36
CA LEU A 565 -10.80 -12.84 8.31
C LEU A 565 -9.86 -11.85 7.61
N ILE A 566 -9.26 -12.24 6.48
CA ILE A 566 -8.38 -11.38 5.69
C ILE A 566 -9.19 -10.19 5.12
N ALA A 567 -10.36 -10.45 4.53
CA ALA A 567 -11.24 -9.42 3.98
C ALA A 567 -11.69 -8.43 5.05
N MET A 568 -12.07 -8.91 6.24
CA MET A 568 -12.46 -8.06 7.36
C MET A 568 -11.30 -7.15 7.79
N ALA A 569 -10.07 -7.68 7.85
CA ALA A 569 -8.88 -6.88 8.14
C ALA A 569 -8.59 -5.81 7.09
N MET A 570 -8.79 -6.11 5.80
CA MET A 570 -8.64 -5.14 4.71
C MET A 570 -9.68 -4.00 4.79
N VAL A 571 -10.93 -4.31 5.17
CA VAL A 571 -11.99 -3.31 5.33
C VAL A 571 -11.75 -2.42 6.57
N MET A 572 -11.28 -3.02 7.67
CA MET A 572 -11.07 -2.34 8.96
C MET A 572 -9.66 -1.73 9.12
N ILE A 573 -8.81 -1.76 8.10
CA ILE A 573 -7.46 -1.19 8.19
C ILE A 573 -7.54 0.31 8.57
N GLN A 574 -6.70 0.74 9.52
CA GLN A 574 -6.68 2.10 10.09
C GLN A 574 -7.96 2.58 10.80
N THR A 575 -8.96 1.72 11.03
CA THR A 575 -10.15 2.08 11.83
C THR A 575 -9.91 1.82 13.32
N ASN A 576 -10.38 2.73 14.16
CA ASN A 576 -10.19 2.68 15.62
C ASN A 576 -11.43 2.12 16.34
N GLU A 577 -11.23 1.52 17.52
CA GLU A 577 -12.33 1.03 18.39
C GLU A 577 -13.27 2.17 18.82
N SER A 578 -12.77 3.41 18.94
CA SER A 578 -13.56 4.60 19.24
C SER A 578 -14.50 5.01 18.10
N PHE A 579 -14.12 4.69 16.85
CA PHE A 579 -14.92 4.98 15.66
C PHE A 579 -15.95 3.87 15.43
N ASP A 580 -15.52 2.62 15.56
CA ASP A 580 -16.39 1.45 15.47
C ASP A 580 -16.01 0.40 16.52
N SER A 581 -16.94 0.09 17.42
CA SER A 581 -16.73 -0.89 18.51
C SER A 581 -16.50 -2.30 17.99
N ARG A 582 -16.92 -2.61 16.75
CA ARG A 582 -16.75 -3.92 16.10
C ARG A 582 -15.27 -4.24 15.83
N VAL A 583 -14.40 -3.23 15.71
CA VAL A 583 -12.96 -3.45 15.55
C VAL A 583 -12.38 -4.10 16.82
N GLY A 584 -12.84 -3.67 17.99
CA GLY A 584 -12.43 -4.24 19.27
C GLY A 584 -12.90 -5.69 19.45
N THR A 585 -14.11 -6.02 19.00
CA THR A 585 -14.61 -7.42 19.02
C THR A 585 -13.83 -8.29 18.04
N PHE A 586 -13.53 -7.78 16.85
CA PHE A 586 -12.77 -8.49 15.84
C PHE A 586 -11.32 -8.80 16.30
N ARG A 587 -10.61 -7.82 16.90
CA ARG A 587 -9.26 -8.07 17.45
C ARG A 587 -9.25 -9.17 18.53
N ARG A 588 -10.25 -9.18 19.43
CA ARG A 588 -10.41 -10.24 20.44
C ARG A 588 -10.73 -11.60 19.82
N GLN A 589 -11.50 -11.62 18.73
CA GLN A 589 -11.79 -12.84 17.96
C GLN A 589 -10.51 -13.40 17.32
N LEU A 590 -9.69 -12.55 16.70
CA LEU A 590 -8.40 -12.96 16.12
C LEU A 590 -7.48 -13.57 17.18
N GLU A 591 -7.31 -12.88 18.32
CA GLU A 591 -6.50 -13.38 19.43
C GLU A 591 -7.00 -14.74 19.93
N LYS A 592 -8.32 -14.92 20.07
CA LYS A 592 -8.92 -16.19 20.46
C LYS A 592 -8.59 -17.33 19.48
N ILE A 593 -8.73 -17.08 18.17
CA ILE A 593 -8.46 -18.09 17.13
C ILE A 593 -6.98 -18.47 17.10
N ILE A 594 -6.08 -17.50 17.30
CA ILE A 594 -4.63 -17.72 17.31
C ILE A 594 -4.20 -18.56 18.52
N LEU A 595 -4.78 -18.28 19.70
CA LEU A 595 -4.45 -18.98 20.95
C LEU A 595 -5.08 -20.38 21.06
N ASP A 596 -6.20 -20.62 20.38
CA ASP A 596 -6.87 -21.91 20.43
C ASP A 596 -6.05 -22.98 19.68
N LYS A 597 -5.79 -24.11 20.35
CA LYS A 597 -5.06 -25.22 19.73
C LYS A 597 -5.95 -26.04 18.79
N HIS A 598 -7.25 -26.07 19.01
CA HIS A 598 -8.19 -26.92 18.27
C HIS A 598 -8.68 -26.31 16.96
N GLU A 599 -8.32 -25.07 16.67
CA GLU A 599 -8.63 -24.40 15.41
C GLU A 599 -7.81 -24.94 14.23
N ASP A 600 -8.42 -24.92 13.05
CA ASP A 600 -7.82 -25.38 11.80
C ASP A 600 -6.61 -24.52 11.39
N THR A 601 -5.61 -25.14 10.77
CA THR A 601 -4.37 -24.45 10.37
C THR A 601 -4.63 -23.28 9.41
N MET A 602 -5.55 -23.44 8.45
CA MET A 602 -5.88 -22.39 7.48
C MET A 602 -6.59 -21.20 8.13
N SER A 603 -7.50 -21.46 9.09
CA SER A 603 -8.16 -20.41 9.87
C SER A 603 -7.16 -19.65 10.75
N LYS A 604 -6.20 -20.35 11.39
CA LYS A 604 -5.10 -19.73 12.13
C LYS A 604 -4.21 -18.86 11.23
N MET A 605 -3.84 -19.36 10.06
CA MET A 605 -3.09 -18.59 9.07
C MET A 605 -3.84 -17.30 8.70
N GLY A 606 -5.15 -17.39 8.43
CA GLY A 606 -6.00 -16.23 8.16
C GLY A 606 -6.01 -15.23 9.31
N ALA A 607 -6.10 -15.70 10.55
CA ALA A 607 -6.09 -14.83 11.73
C ALA A 607 -4.74 -14.12 11.94
N ILE A 608 -3.62 -14.82 11.72
CA ILE A 608 -2.27 -14.26 11.82
C ILE A 608 -2.03 -13.18 10.74
N LEU A 609 -2.44 -13.46 9.50
CA LEU A 609 -2.34 -12.49 8.40
C LEU A 609 -3.27 -11.29 8.61
N ALA A 610 -4.52 -11.52 9.06
CA ALA A 610 -5.47 -10.46 9.39
C ALA A 610 -4.92 -9.52 10.47
N SER A 611 -4.26 -10.08 11.49
CA SER A 611 -3.61 -9.29 12.55
C SER A 611 -2.47 -8.44 11.98
N GLY A 612 -1.69 -9.00 11.05
CA GLY A 612 -0.62 -8.27 10.35
C GLY A 612 -1.14 -7.11 9.51
N ILE A 613 -2.20 -7.34 8.72
CA ILE A 613 -2.85 -6.33 7.85
C ILE A 613 -3.45 -5.20 8.69
N LEU A 614 -4.09 -5.50 9.83
CA LEU A 614 -4.65 -4.48 10.73
C LEU A 614 -3.58 -3.53 11.31
N ASP A 615 -2.38 -4.07 11.58
CA ASP A 615 -1.26 -3.34 12.15
C ASP A 615 -0.17 -3.00 11.12
N ALA A 616 -0.52 -3.02 9.83
CA ALA A 616 0.42 -2.80 8.72
C ALA A 616 1.15 -1.45 8.82
N GLY A 617 2.44 -1.45 8.46
CA GLY A 617 3.31 -0.26 8.39
C GLY A 617 3.29 0.60 9.65
N GLY A 618 3.31 -0.02 10.83
CA GLY A 618 3.22 0.69 12.11
C GLY A 618 1.89 1.42 12.32
N ARG A 619 0.82 0.97 11.66
CA ARG A 619 -0.53 1.58 11.59
C ARG A 619 -0.61 2.87 10.76
N ASN A 620 0.41 3.14 9.96
CA ASN A 620 0.54 4.36 9.14
C ASN A 620 0.19 4.16 7.67
N VAL A 621 -0.06 2.93 7.26
CA VAL A 621 -0.45 2.59 5.89
C VAL A 621 -1.89 2.12 5.81
N THR A 622 -2.52 2.38 4.68
CA THR A 622 -3.85 1.87 4.31
C THR A 622 -3.78 1.19 2.94
N ILE A 623 -4.77 0.37 2.62
CA ILE A 623 -4.91 -0.20 1.27
C ILE A 623 -5.77 0.77 0.47
N LYS A 624 -5.20 1.38 -0.57
CA LYS A 624 -5.89 2.36 -1.41
C LYS A 624 -5.70 2.02 -2.89
N LEU A 625 -6.78 1.58 -3.54
CA LEU A 625 -6.77 1.26 -4.98
C LEU A 625 -6.87 2.50 -5.87
N LEU A 626 -7.46 3.57 -5.33
CA LEU A 626 -7.62 4.85 -6.01
C LEU A 626 -6.66 5.90 -5.43
N SER A 627 -6.02 6.66 -6.29
CA SER A 627 -5.34 7.92 -5.95
C SER A 627 -6.37 8.95 -5.42
N ARG A 628 -5.89 10.02 -4.78
CA ARG A 628 -6.73 11.17 -4.39
C ARG A 628 -7.57 11.70 -5.56
N ASN A 629 -6.98 11.68 -6.75
CA ASN A 629 -7.58 12.19 -7.98
C ASN A 629 -8.47 11.16 -8.70
N LYS A 630 -8.92 10.09 -8.00
CA LYS A 630 -9.70 8.97 -8.56
C LYS A 630 -9.04 8.25 -9.75
N HIS A 631 -7.71 8.35 -9.87
CA HIS A 631 -6.94 7.50 -10.77
C HIS A 631 -6.67 6.15 -10.13
N ASP A 632 -6.58 5.11 -10.94
CA ASP A 632 -6.20 3.78 -10.45
C ASP A 632 -4.71 3.75 -10.12
N LYS A 633 -4.37 3.29 -8.91
CA LYS A 633 -2.97 3.01 -8.55
C LYS A 633 -2.59 1.65 -9.12
N LEU A 634 -1.76 1.67 -10.16
CA LEU A 634 -1.34 0.49 -10.89
C LEU A 634 -0.76 -0.58 -9.95
N THR A 635 0.16 -0.18 -9.07
CA THR A 635 0.86 -1.12 -8.18
C THR A 635 -0.08 -1.73 -7.15
N ALA A 636 -1.10 -0.99 -6.70
CA ALA A 636 -2.06 -1.47 -5.71
C ALA A 636 -3.04 -2.49 -6.30
N VAL A 637 -3.58 -2.23 -7.50
CA VAL A 637 -4.53 -3.14 -8.15
C VAL A 637 -3.83 -4.45 -8.52
N ILE A 638 -2.63 -4.35 -9.11
CA ILE A 638 -1.82 -5.53 -9.48
C ILE A 638 -1.32 -6.26 -8.24
N GLY A 639 -0.87 -5.52 -7.23
CA GLY A 639 -0.44 -6.08 -5.94
C GLY A 639 -1.54 -6.93 -5.30
N LEU A 640 -2.78 -6.45 -5.29
CA LEU A 640 -3.92 -7.23 -4.81
C LEU A 640 -4.26 -8.41 -5.73
N ALA A 641 -4.21 -8.23 -7.07
CA ALA A 641 -4.48 -9.32 -8.01
C ALA A 641 -3.50 -10.49 -7.84
N VAL A 642 -2.20 -10.21 -7.73
CA VAL A 642 -1.18 -11.23 -7.48
C VAL A 642 -1.23 -11.75 -6.05
N PHE A 643 -1.53 -10.90 -5.05
CA PHE A 643 -1.74 -11.33 -3.67
C PHE A 643 -2.80 -12.43 -3.57
N THR A 644 -3.94 -12.29 -4.25
CA THR A 644 -5.03 -13.29 -4.22
C THR A 644 -4.63 -14.69 -4.71
N GLN A 645 -3.49 -14.81 -5.38
CA GLN A 645 -2.91 -16.08 -5.86
C GLN A 645 -2.22 -16.91 -4.77
N PHE A 646 -2.19 -16.43 -3.52
CA PHE A 646 -1.53 -17.14 -2.43
C PHE A 646 -2.07 -18.58 -2.19
N TRP A 647 -3.25 -18.91 -2.74
CA TRP A 647 -3.81 -20.26 -2.78
C TRP A 647 -2.86 -21.29 -3.39
N TYR A 648 -2.18 -20.91 -4.46
CA TYR A 648 -1.30 -21.81 -5.20
C TYR A 648 0.16 -21.62 -4.78
N TRP A 649 0.54 -20.38 -4.41
CA TRP A 649 1.91 -20.07 -4.06
C TRP A 649 2.04 -19.02 -2.94
N TYR A 650 2.39 -19.45 -1.73
CA TYR A 650 2.46 -18.58 -0.54
C TYR A 650 3.41 -17.37 -0.65
N PRO A 651 4.59 -17.43 -1.31
CA PRO A 651 5.45 -16.26 -1.46
C PRO A 651 4.81 -15.07 -2.20
N LEU A 652 3.68 -15.27 -2.90
CA LEU A 652 2.92 -14.20 -3.52
C LEU A 652 2.19 -13.31 -2.49
N LEU A 653 2.11 -13.73 -1.22
CA LEU A 653 1.54 -12.91 -0.14
C LEU A 653 2.22 -11.54 0.00
N TYR A 654 3.51 -11.43 -0.30
CA TYR A 654 4.26 -10.19 -0.17
C TYR A 654 3.85 -9.10 -1.17
N PHE A 655 3.12 -9.45 -2.24
CA PHE A 655 2.57 -8.47 -3.19
C PHE A 655 1.52 -7.54 -2.56
N ILE A 656 0.94 -7.90 -1.40
CA ILE A 656 0.07 -7.00 -0.64
C ILE A 656 0.79 -5.70 -0.25
N SER A 657 2.12 -5.76 -0.08
CA SER A 657 2.92 -4.60 0.25
C SER A 657 2.76 -3.49 -0.79
N LEU A 658 2.63 -3.83 -2.08
CA LEU A 658 2.45 -2.87 -3.17
C LEU A 658 1.16 -2.07 -3.02
N ALA A 659 0.12 -2.64 -2.41
CA ALA A 659 -1.15 -1.96 -2.18
C ALA A 659 -1.15 -1.02 -0.96
N PHE A 660 -0.10 -1.05 -0.14
CA PHE A 660 0.04 -0.14 0.98
C PHE A 660 0.43 1.26 0.52
N SER A 661 -0.49 2.20 0.77
CA SER A 661 -0.26 3.63 0.63
C SER A 661 -0.15 4.26 2.02
N PRO A 662 0.93 5.00 2.32
CA PRO A 662 1.06 5.75 3.57
C PRO A 662 -0.01 6.85 3.64
N THR A 663 -0.57 7.06 4.83
CA THR A 663 -1.57 8.12 5.08
C THR A 663 -0.93 9.23 5.89
N ALA A 664 -0.20 10.11 5.21
CA ALA A 664 0.55 11.20 5.82
C ALA A 664 0.29 12.53 5.11
N ILE A 665 0.38 13.62 5.87
CA ILE A 665 0.63 14.96 5.34
C ILE A 665 2.11 15.25 5.55
N ILE A 666 2.80 15.53 4.44
CA ILE A 666 4.21 15.94 4.44
C ILE A 666 4.28 17.30 3.73
N GLY A 667 4.46 18.34 4.53
CA GLY A 667 4.75 19.70 4.03
C GLY A 667 6.21 19.82 3.66
N LEU A 668 6.51 20.40 2.49
CA LEU A 668 7.87 20.63 2.02
C LEU A 668 8.11 22.11 1.67
N ASN A 669 9.34 22.58 1.89
CA ASN A 669 9.79 23.90 1.47
C ASN A 669 10.21 23.92 -0.03
N SER A 670 10.68 25.07 -0.52
CA SER A 670 11.18 25.22 -1.91
C SER A 670 12.41 24.37 -2.23
N ASN A 671 13.12 23.89 -1.21
CA ASN A 671 14.30 23.02 -1.32
C ASN A 671 13.99 21.53 -1.16
N LEU A 672 12.70 21.17 -1.00
CA LEU A 672 12.22 19.79 -0.77
C LEU A 672 12.60 19.19 0.59
N GLU A 673 12.78 20.04 1.60
CA GLU A 673 13.03 19.66 3.00
C GLU A 673 11.74 19.82 3.81
N VAL A 674 11.68 19.19 4.99
CA VAL A 674 10.48 19.16 5.85
C VAL A 674 10.57 20.26 6.92
N PRO A 675 9.89 21.42 6.76
CA PRO A 675 9.85 22.46 7.79
C PRO A 675 8.90 22.07 8.93
N LYS A 676 9.12 22.65 10.11
CA LYS A 676 8.14 22.63 11.20
C LYS A 676 6.90 23.41 10.80
N PHE A 677 5.83 22.68 10.55
CA PHE A 677 4.54 23.23 10.13
C PHE A 677 3.43 22.62 10.98
N GLU A 678 2.55 23.46 11.53
CA GLU A 678 1.42 23.03 12.34
C GLU A 678 0.09 23.32 11.64
N PHE A 679 -0.84 22.38 11.75
CA PHE A 679 -2.20 22.51 11.20
C PHE A 679 -3.23 21.92 12.17
N LEU A 680 -4.49 22.30 11.98
CA LEU A 680 -5.56 22.00 12.93
C LEU A 680 -6.51 20.93 12.38
N SER A 681 -6.84 19.95 13.21
CA SER A 681 -7.86 18.94 12.97
C SER A 681 -9.08 19.25 13.85
N HIS A 682 -10.21 19.62 13.25
CA HIS A 682 -11.50 19.87 13.94
C HIS A 682 -12.22 18.56 14.28
N ALA A 683 -11.56 17.68 15.01
CA ALA A 683 -12.14 16.45 15.50
C ALA A 683 -11.57 16.08 16.86
N LYS A 684 -12.30 15.23 17.59
CA LYS A 684 -11.84 14.68 18.86
C LYS A 684 -10.62 13.79 18.61
N PRO A 685 -9.50 13.97 19.35
CA PRO A 685 -8.29 13.18 19.18
C PRO A 685 -8.54 11.66 19.23
N SER A 686 -9.38 11.18 20.15
CA SER A 686 -9.63 9.74 20.34
C SER A 686 -10.27 9.02 19.15
N LEU A 687 -10.85 9.76 18.19
CA LEU A 687 -11.37 9.17 16.96
C LEU A 687 -10.25 8.72 16.03
N PHE A 688 -9.13 9.47 15.98
CA PHE A 688 -8.07 9.31 14.99
C PHE A 688 -6.69 8.98 15.60
N GLU A 689 -6.55 9.02 16.93
CA GLU A 689 -5.35 8.62 17.66
C GLU A 689 -4.99 7.15 17.39
N TYR A 690 -3.71 6.79 17.55
CA TYR A 690 -3.32 5.38 17.48
C TYR A 690 -4.04 4.56 18.56
N PRO A 691 -4.45 3.32 18.24
CA PRO A 691 -4.91 2.39 19.26
C PRO A 691 -3.83 2.23 20.33
N LYS A 692 -4.24 2.22 21.60
CA LYS A 692 -3.31 2.08 22.73
C LYS A 692 -2.52 0.76 22.58
N PRO A 693 -1.19 0.77 22.79
CA PRO A 693 -0.38 -0.45 22.77
C PRO A 693 -0.95 -1.49 23.74
N THR A 694 -0.86 -2.77 23.38
CA THR A 694 -1.34 -3.86 24.20
C THR A 694 -0.52 -3.91 25.48
N THR A 695 -1.14 -3.63 26.63
CA THR A 695 -0.45 -3.75 27.91
C THR A 695 -0.17 -5.22 28.17
N GLN A 696 1.09 -5.55 28.51
CA GLN A 696 1.42 -6.88 29.03
C GLN A 696 0.45 -7.20 30.17
N GLN A 697 -0.25 -8.33 30.06
CA GLN A 697 -0.93 -8.90 31.20
C GLN A 697 0.15 -9.28 32.21
N THR A 698 0.52 -8.34 33.09
CA THR A 698 1.11 -8.70 34.37
C THR A 698 0.16 -9.72 34.94
N THR A 699 0.66 -10.94 35.15
CA THR A 699 -0.13 -12.07 35.63
C THR A 699 -0.96 -11.63 36.82
N THR A 700 -2.23 -11.32 36.58
CA THR A 700 -3.23 -10.95 37.61
C THR A 700 -3.63 -12.16 38.44
N SER A 701 -2.87 -13.26 38.39
CA SER A 701 -2.89 -14.33 39.38
C SER A 701 -2.41 -13.82 40.75
N ALA A 702 -1.46 -12.87 40.82
CA ALA A 702 -0.97 -12.36 42.10
C ALA A 702 -1.96 -11.41 42.81
N VAL A 703 -2.82 -10.70 42.07
CA VAL A 703 -3.79 -9.74 42.66
C VAL A 703 -5.15 -10.39 42.95
N LYS A 704 -5.54 -11.46 42.24
CA LYS A 704 -6.77 -12.22 42.57
C LYS A 704 -6.63 -13.10 43.83
N LEU A 705 -5.40 -13.49 44.19
CA LEU A 705 -5.11 -14.27 45.40
C LEU A 705 -5.50 -13.53 46.70
N PRO A 706 -5.10 -12.26 46.95
CA PRO A 706 -5.50 -11.57 48.18
C PRO A 706 -7.01 -11.32 48.26
N THR A 707 -7.70 -11.05 47.14
CA THR A 707 -9.17 -10.86 47.16
C THR A 707 -9.93 -12.17 47.38
N ALA A 708 -9.46 -13.28 46.81
CA ALA A 708 -10.03 -14.60 47.06
C ALA A 708 -9.81 -15.03 48.53
N ILE A 709 -8.62 -14.82 49.10
CA ILE A 709 -8.32 -15.11 50.50
C ILE A 709 -9.12 -14.21 51.44
N LEU A 710 -9.33 -12.93 51.11
CA LEU A 710 -10.19 -12.02 51.88
C LEU A 710 -11.67 -12.43 51.81
N SER A 711 -12.14 -12.89 50.64
CA SER A 711 -13.52 -13.37 50.48
C SER A 711 -13.76 -14.69 51.22
N THR A 712 -12.81 -15.62 51.22
CA THR A 712 -12.93 -16.88 51.98
C THR A 712 -12.78 -16.63 53.48
N TYR A 713 -11.90 -15.71 53.91
CA TYR A 713 -11.75 -15.33 55.32
C TYR A 713 -12.98 -14.62 55.88
N ALA A 714 -13.58 -13.68 55.12
CA ALA A 714 -14.82 -13.02 55.52
C ALA A 714 -16.03 -13.98 55.55
N LYS A 715 -16.09 -14.92 54.59
CA LYS A 715 -17.14 -15.96 54.56
C LYS A 715 -16.96 -17.00 55.67
N ALA A 716 -15.71 -17.33 56.04
CA ALA A 716 -15.41 -18.19 57.17
C ALA A 716 -15.75 -17.51 58.51
N LYS A 717 -15.38 -16.23 58.68
CA LYS A 717 -15.69 -15.45 59.89
C LYS A 717 -17.19 -15.23 60.08
N SER A 718 -17.94 -15.00 59.00
CA SER A 718 -19.41 -14.88 59.06
C SER A 718 -20.11 -16.21 59.33
N ARG A 719 -19.60 -17.34 58.82
CA ARG A 719 -20.09 -18.67 59.19
C ARG A 719 -19.80 -18.99 60.66
N ALA A 720 -18.60 -18.74 61.14
CA ALA A 720 -18.25 -18.93 62.55
C ALA A 720 -19.11 -18.06 63.48
N LYS A 721 -19.45 -16.83 63.07
CA LYS A 721 -20.35 -15.96 63.84
C LYS A 721 -21.80 -16.49 63.84
N LYS A 722 -22.30 -16.98 62.70
CA LYS A 722 -23.63 -17.63 62.61
C LYS A 722 -23.71 -18.94 63.38
N ASP A 723 -22.62 -19.72 63.42
CA ASP A 723 -22.56 -20.97 64.21
C ASP A 723 -22.45 -20.69 65.71
N ALA A 724 -21.83 -19.58 66.12
CA ALA A 724 -21.83 -19.12 67.50
C ALA A 724 -23.22 -18.58 67.93
N GLU A 725 -23.87 -17.82 67.06
CA GLU A 725 -25.23 -17.30 67.29
C GLU A 725 -26.29 -18.41 67.30
N SER A 726 -26.16 -19.44 66.46
CA SER A 726 -27.07 -20.60 66.46
C SER A 726 -26.87 -21.52 67.67
N LYS A 727 -25.63 -21.65 68.18
CA LYS A 727 -25.34 -22.37 69.43
C LYS A 727 -25.83 -21.61 70.67
N ALA A 728 -25.81 -20.27 70.65
CA ALA A 728 -26.39 -19.45 71.72
C ALA A 728 -27.94 -19.49 71.68
N ALA A 729 -28.56 -19.49 70.50
CA ALA A 729 -30.01 -19.58 70.35
C ALA A 729 -30.61 -20.95 70.71
N ASN A 730 -29.80 -22.02 70.73
CA ASN A 730 -30.21 -23.38 71.13
C ASN A 730 -30.06 -23.68 72.63
N GLN A 731 -29.53 -22.75 73.44
CA GLN A 731 -29.43 -22.90 74.91
C GLN A 731 -30.51 -22.15 75.70
N GLU A 732 -31.41 -21.41 75.04
CA GLU A 732 -32.53 -20.68 75.71
C GLU A 732 -33.93 -21.16 75.29
N LYS A 733 -34.07 -22.32 74.64
CA LYS A 733 -35.38 -22.92 74.29
C LYS A 733 -35.56 -24.36 74.81
N THR A 734 -35.22 -24.57 76.07
CA THR A 734 -35.76 -25.66 76.91
C THR A 734 -36.46 -25.06 78.12
N ALA A 735 -37.60 -24.42 77.87
CA ALA A 735 -38.64 -24.19 78.86
C ALA A 735 -39.98 -24.14 78.11
N GLU A 736 -40.76 -25.20 78.31
CA GLU A 736 -42.22 -25.25 78.20
C GLU A 736 -42.86 -25.26 76.79
N ALA A 737 -43.11 -26.49 76.33
CA ALA A 737 -44.41 -26.86 75.74
C ALA A 737 -45.52 -26.55 76.76
N GLU A 738 -46.62 -25.93 76.37
CA GLU A 738 -47.90 -26.54 75.99
C GLU A 738 -48.86 -25.34 75.80
N SER A 739 -49.79 -25.24 74.84
CA SER A 739 -50.71 -26.21 74.29
C SER A 739 -51.58 -25.52 73.22
N LYS A 740 -51.98 -26.31 72.20
CA LYS A 740 -53.31 -26.39 71.53
C LYS A 740 -54.01 -25.10 71.07
N ALA A 741 -54.76 -25.05 69.97
CA ALA A 741 -55.10 -25.93 68.87
C ALA A 741 -56.03 -25.11 67.93
N ASN A 742 -56.16 -25.63 66.70
CA ASN A 742 -57.31 -25.53 65.80
C ASN A 742 -57.49 -24.35 64.81
N GLN A 743 -57.30 -24.76 63.54
CA GLN A 743 -58.25 -24.72 62.40
C GLN A 743 -58.64 -23.39 61.75
N GLU A 744 -58.20 -23.28 60.49
CA GLU A 744 -58.95 -22.95 59.25
C GLU A 744 -60.23 -22.10 59.40
N LYS A 745 -60.47 -21.01 58.65
CA LYS A 745 -60.34 -20.87 57.19
C LYS A 745 -60.65 -19.41 56.77
N SER A 746 -60.22 -19.08 55.55
CA SER A 746 -60.85 -18.16 54.58
C SER A 746 -60.39 -16.68 54.49
N THR A 747 -59.67 -16.43 53.38
CA THR A 747 -59.87 -15.42 52.31
C THR A 747 -59.87 -13.90 52.55
N ALA A 748 -59.27 -13.24 51.53
CA ALA A 748 -59.41 -11.84 51.11
C ALA A 748 -58.68 -10.81 52.01
N GLU A 749 -58.10 -9.70 51.57
CA GLU A 749 -57.68 -9.10 50.30
C GLU A 749 -56.94 -7.80 50.72
N SER A 750 -56.22 -7.17 49.80
CA SER A 750 -55.87 -5.72 49.79
C SER A 750 -54.84 -5.14 50.78
N LYS A 751 -53.71 -4.70 50.18
CA LYS A 751 -52.87 -3.51 50.49
C LYS A 751 -53.75 -2.23 50.60
N PRO A 752 -53.34 -1.05 51.15
CA PRO A 752 -52.05 -0.36 50.85
C PRO A 752 -51.51 0.69 51.87
N SER A 753 -50.48 1.43 51.41
CA SER A 753 -50.03 2.82 51.74
C SER A 753 -49.30 3.07 53.08
N GLN A 754 -48.01 3.48 53.11
CA GLN A 754 -47.31 4.72 52.69
C GLN A 754 -47.45 5.94 53.64
N GLU A 755 -46.34 6.37 54.25
CA GLU A 755 -45.74 7.75 54.31
C GLU A 755 -44.60 7.78 55.37
N LYS A 756 -43.32 8.01 55.01
CA LYS A 756 -42.54 9.29 55.02
C LYS A 756 -42.70 10.10 56.33
N SER A 757 -41.69 10.56 57.07
CA SER A 757 -40.29 11.04 56.84
C SER A 757 -39.58 11.11 58.22
N THR A 758 -38.26 10.96 58.39
CA THR A 758 -37.20 12.00 58.24
C THR A 758 -35.80 11.37 58.40
N ALA A 759 -34.79 11.90 57.69
CA ALA A 759 -33.36 11.51 57.76
C ALA A 759 -32.55 12.52 58.62
N PRO A 760 -31.28 12.27 59.02
CA PRO A 760 -30.13 12.35 58.08
C PRO A 760 -28.91 11.39 58.31
N MET A 761 -28.09 11.21 57.25
CA MET A 761 -26.60 11.06 57.18
C MET A 761 -25.89 9.94 57.99
N ASN A 762 -24.88 9.15 57.54
CA ASN A 762 -23.85 9.15 56.47
C ASN A 762 -23.41 7.66 56.25
N MET A 763 -23.28 7.09 55.03
CA MET A 763 -22.20 7.22 54.01
C MET A 763 -20.84 6.60 54.49
N VAL A 764 -20.09 5.73 53.80
CA VAL A 764 -19.91 5.43 52.35
C VAL A 764 -19.28 4.04 52.12
N ASP A 765 -19.75 3.36 51.07
CA ASP A 765 -19.15 2.24 50.34
C ASP A 765 -18.01 2.68 49.41
N GLY A 766 -16.86 1.99 49.43
CA GLY A 766 -15.78 2.17 48.45
C GLY A 766 -16.06 1.46 47.13
N ALA A 767 -16.87 2.06 46.26
CA ALA A 767 -16.89 1.74 44.84
C ALA A 767 -15.79 2.57 44.15
N ALA A 768 -14.85 1.90 43.48
CA ALA A 768 -13.88 2.57 42.63
C ALA A 768 -14.61 3.32 41.52
N GLU A 769 -14.64 4.64 41.63
CA GLU A 769 -15.02 5.54 40.55
C GLU A 769 -14.13 5.21 39.33
N LYS A 770 -14.76 4.71 38.26
CA LYS A 770 -14.26 5.00 36.91
C LYS A 770 -14.29 6.51 36.79
N LYS A 771 -13.13 7.17 36.88
CA LYS A 771 -12.98 8.54 36.36
C LYS A 771 -13.61 8.55 34.96
N ALA A 772 -14.65 9.36 34.79
CA ALA A 772 -15.10 9.73 33.46
C ALA A 772 -13.87 10.26 32.70
N PRO A 773 -13.66 9.90 31.42
CA PRO A 773 -12.59 10.49 30.63
C PRO A 773 -12.78 12.02 30.68
N GLU A 774 -11.69 12.75 30.92
CA GLU A 774 -11.69 14.22 30.82
C GLU A 774 -12.33 14.63 29.49
N PRO A 775 -13.11 15.74 29.44
CA PRO A 775 -13.73 16.18 28.20
C PRO A 775 -12.63 16.43 27.16
N GLU A 776 -12.53 15.54 26.18
CA GLU A 776 -11.51 15.61 25.15
C GLU A 776 -11.60 16.94 24.39
N PRO A 777 -10.47 17.56 24.05
CA PRO A 777 -10.48 18.79 23.28
C PRO A 777 -11.18 18.55 21.93
N ALA A 778 -12.01 19.51 21.52
CA ALA A 778 -12.79 19.42 20.27
C ALA A 778 -11.93 19.59 19.01
N PHE A 779 -10.65 19.95 19.17
CA PHE A 779 -9.67 20.11 18.11
C PHE A 779 -8.30 19.59 18.54
N GLN A 780 -7.49 19.17 17.57
CA GLN A 780 -6.11 18.73 17.76
C GLN A 780 -5.18 19.53 16.86
N ILE A 781 -4.05 19.98 17.39
CA ILE A 781 -2.97 20.57 16.59
C ILE A 781 -2.01 19.43 16.22
N LEU A 782 -1.71 19.30 14.94
CA LEU A 782 -0.81 18.29 14.38
C LEU A 782 0.42 18.99 13.79
N ALA A 783 1.59 18.39 13.99
CA ALA A 783 2.87 18.89 13.49
C ALA A 783 3.37 18.03 12.31
N ASN A 784 3.99 18.66 11.31
CA ASN A 784 4.57 18.03 10.14
C ASN A 784 5.82 17.21 10.49
N PRO A 785 5.96 15.95 10.03
CA PRO A 785 4.98 15.14 9.30
C PRO A 785 3.97 14.47 10.24
N ALA A 786 2.70 14.42 9.81
CA ALA A 786 1.62 13.86 10.63
C ALA A 786 0.81 12.80 9.87
N ARG A 787 0.36 11.77 10.61
CA ARG A 787 -0.60 10.78 10.11
C ARG A 787 -1.99 11.41 9.99
N VAL A 788 -2.60 11.25 8.82
CA VAL A 788 -3.95 11.73 8.53
C VAL A 788 -4.71 10.67 7.76
N VAL A 789 -5.80 10.16 8.36
CA VAL A 789 -6.65 9.12 7.77
C VAL A 789 -7.62 9.74 6.75
N PRO A 790 -8.05 9.05 5.67
CA PRO A 790 -8.99 9.60 4.69
C PRO A 790 -10.30 10.17 5.29
N ALA A 791 -10.83 9.57 6.34
CA ALA A 791 -12.00 10.08 7.05
C ALA A 791 -11.74 11.40 7.81
N GLN A 792 -10.48 11.66 8.18
CA GLN A 792 -10.02 12.87 8.89
C GLN A 792 -9.81 14.06 7.94
N GLU A 793 -9.57 13.83 6.64
CA GLU A 793 -9.28 14.86 5.64
C GLU A 793 -10.29 16.02 5.65
N LYS A 794 -11.59 15.71 5.85
CA LYS A 794 -12.68 16.70 5.87
C LYS A 794 -12.65 17.66 7.07
N PHE A 795 -11.91 17.30 8.12
CA PHE A 795 -11.83 18.06 9.36
C PHE A 795 -10.56 18.91 9.47
N ILE A 796 -9.66 18.84 8.49
CA ILE A 796 -8.39 19.56 8.50
C ILE A 796 -8.57 21.00 8.02
N LYS A 797 -8.01 21.94 8.77
CA LYS A 797 -7.88 23.34 8.37
C LYS A 797 -6.48 23.85 8.65
N PHE A 798 -6.00 24.65 7.71
CA PHE A 798 -4.73 25.36 7.83
C PHE A 798 -4.93 26.65 8.63
N ILE A 799 -3.96 26.99 9.48
CA ILE A 799 -4.03 28.17 10.34
C ILE A 799 -3.72 29.41 9.49
N GLU A 800 -4.67 30.34 9.42
CA GLU A 800 -4.50 31.62 8.71
C GLU A 800 -3.51 32.52 9.46
N GLY A 801 -2.43 32.96 8.80
CA GLY A 801 -1.36 33.77 9.39
C GLY A 801 -0.11 32.99 9.84
N SER A 802 -0.02 31.68 9.56
CA SER A 802 1.22 30.90 9.75
C SER A 802 2.31 31.31 8.76
N ARG A 803 3.59 31.17 9.16
CA ARG A 803 4.77 31.46 8.31
C ARG A 803 4.72 30.69 6.98
N TYR A 804 4.27 29.44 7.04
CA TYR A 804 4.12 28.56 5.89
C TYR A 804 2.67 28.48 5.43
N VAL A 805 2.41 28.87 4.18
CA VAL A 805 1.08 28.80 3.56
C VAL A 805 1.12 27.78 2.43
N PRO A 806 0.22 26.78 2.39
CA PRO A 806 0.22 25.80 1.31
C PRO A 806 -0.11 26.47 -0.04
N VAL A 807 0.65 26.13 -1.08
CA VAL A 807 0.41 26.62 -2.45
C VAL A 807 -0.98 26.21 -2.93
N ARG A 808 -1.44 25.02 -2.51
CA ARG A 808 -2.80 24.54 -2.69
C ARG A 808 -3.28 23.88 -1.40
N PRO A 809 -4.50 24.17 -0.90
CA PRO A 809 -5.05 23.49 0.26
C PRO A 809 -5.39 22.04 -0.12
N ALA A 810 -4.47 21.12 0.15
CA ALA A 810 -4.69 19.69 0.01
C ALA A 810 -4.74 19.06 1.41
N PRO A 811 -5.75 18.25 1.75
CA PRO A 811 -5.88 17.69 3.10
C PRO A 811 -5.06 16.41 3.33
N CYS A 812 -4.27 15.95 2.34
CA CYS A 812 -3.44 14.74 2.43
C CYS A 812 -2.32 14.74 1.37
N GLY A 813 -1.23 14.00 1.62
CA GLY A 813 -0.11 13.80 0.70
C GLY A 813 1.02 14.82 0.83
N PHE A 814 1.79 14.98 -0.24
CA PHE A 814 2.84 15.99 -0.33
C PHE A 814 2.26 17.36 -0.63
N ILE A 815 2.60 18.34 0.19
CA ILE A 815 2.11 19.71 0.06
C ILE A 815 3.31 20.64 0.03
N LEU A 816 3.39 21.45 -1.01
CA LEU A 816 4.40 22.51 -1.05
C LEU A 816 3.93 23.74 -0.31
N LEU A 817 4.82 24.25 0.53
CA LEU A 817 4.60 25.39 1.39
C LEU A 817 5.33 26.61 0.82
N ARG A 818 4.60 27.71 0.70
CA ARG A 818 5.14 29.04 0.45
C ARG A 818 5.56 29.65 1.79
N ASP A 819 6.83 30.02 1.90
CA ASP A 819 7.32 30.81 3.04
C ASP A 819 6.94 32.28 2.84
N THR A 820 6.16 32.82 3.77
CA THR A 820 5.74 34.23 3.78
C THR A 820 6.74 35.14 4.52
N GLN A 821 7.72 34.58 5.23
CA GLN A 821 8.79 35.31 5.92
C GLN A 821 10.19 34.75 5.59
N PRO A 822 10.73 34.98 4.38
CA PRO A 822 12.05 34.49 3.96
C PRO A 822 13.24 35.10 4.72
N SER A 823 13.02 36.08 5.59
CA SER A 823 14.07 36.79 6.34
C SER A 823 14.49 36.13 7.65
N GLU A 824 13.72 35.16 8.15
CA GLU A 824 14.05 34.39 9.36
C GLU A 824 14.65 33.03 9.00
N ALA A 825 15.58 32.51 9.80
CA ALA A 825 16.14 31.18 9.57
C ALA A 825 15.02 30.11 9.64
N GLU A 826 15.03 29.16 8.70
CA GLU A 826 14.05 28.07 8.68
C GLU A 826 14.35 27.06 9.80
N GLU A 827 13.37 26.79 10.68
CA GLU A 827 13.44 25.65 11.59
C GLU A 827 12.99 24.37 10.87
N LEU A 828 13.97 23.61 10.41
CA LEU A 828 13.74 22.27 9.87
C LEU A 828 13.49 21.29 11.04
N VAL A 829 12.58 20.33 10.82
CA VAL A 829 12.51 19.16 11.71
C VAL A 829 13.82 18.40 11.50
N LEU A 830 14.61 18.19 12.57
CA LEU A 830 15.78 17.31 12.49
C LEU A 830 15.29 15.94 12.02
N THR A 831 15.58 15.66 10.76
CA THR A 831 15.26 14.40 10.13
C THR A 831 16.30 13.41 10.62
N ASP A 832 15.93 12.54 11.57
CA ASP A 832 16.70 11.33 11.90
C ASP A 832 16.68 10.42 10.66
N ALA A 833 17.49 10.74 9.66
CA ALA A 833 17.78 9.87 8.54
C ALA A 833 18.76 8.79 9.03
N PRO A 834 18.65 7.53 8.59
CA PRO A 834 19.77 6.60 8.66
C PRO A 834 20.96 7.24 7.93
N ALA A 835 22.09 7.34 8.62
CA ALA A 835 23.20 8.20 8.22
C ALA A 835 23.72 7.82 6.81
N THR A 836 23.67 8.78 5.89
CA THR A 836 24.44 8.72 4.65
C THR A 836 25.91 8.95 4.98
N VAL A 837 26.68 7.90 5.23
CA VAL A 837 28.13 8.03 5.44
C VAL A 837 28.82 8.26 4.09
N ALA A 838 29.15 9.52 3.82
CA ALA A 838 30.15 9.87 2.83
C ALA A 838 31.53 9.44 3.36
N THR A 839 32.23 8.61 2.60
CA THR A 839 33.58 8.13 2.91
C THR A 839 34.60 9.26 2.79
N GLY A 840 34.98 9.84 3.94
CA GLY A 840 36.11 10.75 4.08
C GLY A 840 37.20 10.12 4.95
N ALA A 841 38.33 9.78 4.36
CA ALA A 841 39.52 9.32 5.06
C ALA A 841 40.17 10.45 5.87
N GLY A 842 40.64 10.14 7.09
CA GLY A 842 41.71 10.92 7.74
C GLY A 842 41.59 11.15 9.25
N ASN A 843 42.55 10.57 9.97
CA ASN A 843 43.10 10.98 11.28
C ASN A 843 42.43 10.50 12.58
N SER A 844 43.00 9.40 13.07
CA SER A 844 43.14 9.04 14.48
C SER A 844 43.91 10.10 15.30
N ALA A 845 43.40 10.46 16.48
CA ALA A 845 44.08 10.35 17.79
C ALA A 845 43.53 11.32 18.86
N ALA A 846 43.47 10.79 20.10
CA ALA A 846 43.47 11.48 21.40
C ALA A 846 42.18 12.16 21.89
N ALA A 847 41.51 11.57 22.88
CA ALA A 847 41.67 11.94 24.29
C ALA A 847 40.68 11.17 25.19
N ALA A 848 41.22 10.54 26.23
CA ALA A 848 40.47 9.94 27.32
C ALA A 848 40.44 10.87 28.55
N ALA A 849 39.39 10.69 29.36
CA ALA A 849 39.18 11.12 30.76
C ALA A 849 38.60 12.52 31.02
N ALA A 850 37.34 12.57 31.50
CA ALA A 850 36.98 12.82 32.90
C ALA A 850 35.48 13.13 33.11
N GLY A 851 34.86 12.53 34.14
CA GLY A 851 33.97 13.24 35.08
C GLY A 851 32.46 13.35 34.80
N GLN A 852 31.71 12.45 35.46
CA GLN A 852 30.26 12.43 35.76
C GLN A 852 29.45 13.74 35.80
N GLY A 853 28.25 13.72 35.20
CA GLY A 853 27.12 14.57 35.57
C GLY A 853 25.95 14.57 34.57
N SER A 854 24.84 13.92 34.92
CA SER A 854 23.46 14.11 34.40
C SER A 854 23.07 13.63 32.98
N ALA A 855 22.18 12.63 32.94
CA ALA A 855 21.07 12.37 32.02
C ALA A 855 21.15 12.88 30.56
N ALA A 856 21.46 11.95 29.64
CA ALA A 856 20.90 11.91 28.28
C ALA A 856 21.11 10.49 27.73
N MET A 857 20.08 9.92 27.10
CA MET A 857 20.12 8.61 26.43
C MET A 857 21.16 8.68 25.31
N ALA A 858 22.19 7.84 25.40
CA ALA A 858 23.22 7.73 24.38
C ALA A 858 22.63 7.15 23.08
N VAL A 859 23.01 7.78 21.98
CA VAL A 859 22.75 7.41 20.59
C VAL A 859 23.47 6.09 20.31
N ASP A 860 22.72 5.04 19.92
CA ASP A 860 23.30 3.81 19.38
C ASP A 860 23.71 4.06 17.91
N ASP A 861 24.95 3.68 17.57
CA ASP A 861 25.43 3.55 16.20
C ASP A 861 24.51 2.62 15.38
N GLU A 862 24.37 2.92 14.09
CA GLU A 862 23.55 2.21 13.11
C GLU A 862 23.76 0.67 13.17
N PRO A 863 22.69 -0.15 13.18
CA PRO A 863 22.84 -1.59 13.33
C PRO A 863 23.46 -2.21 12.08
N GLN A 864 24.58 -2.91 12.25
CA GLN A 864 25.21 -3.73 11.21
C GLN A 864 24.18 -4.61 10.49
N PRO A 865 24.34 -4.88 9.17
CA PRO A 865 23.45 -5.79 8.45
C PRO A 865 23.36 -7.12 9.20
N PRO A 866 22.15 -7.74 9.29
CA PRO A 866 22.01 -8.99 10.02
C PRO A 866 22.96 -10.01 9.41
N GLN A 867 23.82 -10.60 10.23
CA GLN A 867 24.77 -11.62 9.77
C GLN A 867 24.01 -12.71 9.00
N PRO A 868 24.58 -13.23 7.90
CA PRO A 868 23.92 -14.25 7.09
C PRO A 868 23.53 -15.41 8.00
N PHE A 869 22.27 -15.84 7.89
CA PHE A 869 21.73 -16.87 8.78
C PHE A 869 22.55 -18.15 8.64
N GLU A 870 23.21 -18.56 9.73
CA GLU A 870 23.78 -19.91 9.82
C GLU A 870 22.64 -20.90 9.95
N TYR A 871 22.24 -21.47 8.82
CA TYR A 871 21.29 -22.57 8.80
C TYR A 871 22.02 -23.84 9.21
N SER A 872 21.61 -24.48 10.31
CA SER A 872 22.03 -25.85 10.59
C SER A 872 21.57 -26.75 9.44
N ALA A 873 22.54 -27.39 8.78
CA ALA A 873 22.34 -28.29 7.64
C ALA A 873 21.38 -29.45 7.95
#